data_AF-A0A972BSX9-F1
#
_entry.id   AF-A0A972BSX9-F1
#
_cell.length_a   1.000
_cell.length_b   1.000
_cell.length_c   1.000
_cell.angle_alpha   90.00
_cell.angle_beta   90.00
_cell.angle_gamma   90.00
#
_symmetry.space_group_name_H-M   'P 1'
#
loop_
_entity.id
_entity.type
_entity.pdbx_description
1 polymer ?
#
loop_
_entity_poly.entity_id
_entity_poly.type
_entity_poly.pdbx_seq_one_letter_code
_entity_poly.pdbx_strand_id
1 'polypeptide(L)'
;MKKVLAAFTAVILLLTCFGTSTVVVANEGINLALIATPSTSYVSPWESIDYINNGIDPINSRDKEGVGGAYGNWNAPEETQWVQYTWDEEVTIDRSDVYWWNDGLGIGYPTAYVLEYWNGTEFVEVPNAKGYGVEGDKYNTTVFDPVTTNKLRMTITRSDIWTGILQWKVFQAKLPEGEIVSINEVNISIPCGKAPELPSRVTAIYENGIEFNIPVVWDEIDPEQYEKPGTFIVEGMVEGTDIKAKANITVFELKVEKIALVEVTTNLYMMPKLPELVTVHYNDDTVVDKSVIWDSIDFENLAKVGTFTIEGVVEGSDVKAVANITVVDPGVDYDVKVTPNMIFLKGNSMFEVGVTVTNMSGQRSPVLVIVALYDGNNRMVNLSYISKEIPLGYTENLSAGFMLPADVTCHKANVFVWDGTSIEESNMMPLSQVYEFGPLTLSDVLLTDGIFADSFDVGADYLLSFDVDRLAASLYANTDKPMPAAVYGGWENGSPTGLSGHSLGHYMSACCNMYRQTGNEEFKNRVDRAVELIAKVQDEDGFVGGFARSGLDYVFNNPNSFTAGGANGAYLNGIWAPWYSLHKIYEGLIDAYTMLGNKQALEVVEGMASYAKAGTDKLNDAQMEKMLLGEHGGINESFARLYEITGKEEYINLAKRFSHKAIMDPLAQGVDNLTGLHANTQIPKIIGAARIYALTGDEYYRKVAENFWKFVVYNRSYANGGNSDNEHFTALDKEPLSSTSTETCNSYNMLKLTELLYSIEQKAEYVDYYENVLYNHILGSQNPTTGQKTYYIDLRMGGNKTYRKDFECCMGTGMENPGRYNRMIYYKDDSALFVNLFINSTVDWKERDIKLTQKTNFPDIASSQIIIDEADNVNATIKIRVPSWTDKMTVSVNGVNITEADENGYISVTRRWNTGDVIDIDIPMNFNLYVSRESNNIVAFKYGPVLLAGELGSSSVPSIVVDSRNPADFITRTSDTKLRFAINDILQPGSRSITLKPFYEFVSERHMVYWNLYTTEEYNNVQKPIDELLDEVTIDYVEPNNAQSETAHNLRTSGNSNSGHFTTVGKGWRDVIGVGYFSYDLKVDPSQDNYLLSVFWGSDVSVEGRTRKFDIVVDGTVIAEDYVLNMNLPGKLMYVYYKLPEELIRGKEKVTVMYRSNSPTTQAGGVFGVRITTKEIQP
;
A
#
# COMPACT_ATOMS: atom_id res chain seq x y z
N MET A 1 4.68 -41.18 53.57
CA MET A 1 4.82 -40.67 54.96
C MET A 1 5.14 -41.74 56.02
N LYS A 2 6.17 -42.58 55.83
CA LYS A 2 6.70 -43.47 56.91
C LYS A 2 8.24 -43.45 57.03
N LYS A 3 8.90 -42.43 56.48
CA LYS A 3 10.37 -42.26 56.55
C LYS A 3 10.87 -40.85 56.89
N VAL A 4 9.99 -39.91 57.22
CA VAL A 4 10.38 -38.54 57.64
C VAL A 4 10.14 -38.29 59.14
N LEU A 5 9.35 -39.15 59.80
CA LEU A 5 9.08 -39.09 61.24
C LEU A 5 10.23 -39.59 62.14
N ALA A 6 11.41 -39.85 61.58
CA ALA A 6 12.60 -40.30 62.31
C ALA A 6 13.68 -39.20 62.48
N ALA A 7 13.47 -38.01 61.91
CA ALA A 7 14.46 -36.92 61.96
C ALA A 7 14.14 -35.81 62.99
N PHE A 8 12.90 -35.71 63.47
CA PHE A 8 12.47 -34.60 64.33
C PHE A 8 12.60 -34.84 65.85
N THR A 9 12.87 -36.07 66.29
CA THR A 9 12.95 -36.40 67.73
C THR A 9 14.39 -36.50 68.27
N ALA A 10 15.42 -36.23 67.46
CA ALA A 10 16.83 -36.46 67.85
C ALA A 10 17.64 -35.20 68.23
N VAL A 11 17.10 -33.98 68.09
CA VAL A 11 17.89 -32.74 68.32
C VAL A 11 17.69 -32.14 69.73
N ILE A 12 16.66 -32.55 70.47
CA ILE A 12 16.37 -31.96 71.80
C ILE A 12 17.07 -32.70 72.97
N LEU A 13 17.75 -33.84 72.74
CA LEU A 13 18.28 -34.69 73.83
C LEU A 13 19.82 -34.79 73.95
N LEU A 14 20.60 -33.97 73.25
CA LEU A 14 22.07 -33.99 73.35
C LEU A 14 22.66 -32.58 73.42
N LEU A 15 22.52 -31.93 74.59
CA LEU A 15 23.43 -30.88 75.08
C LEU A 15 23.16 -30.63 76.58
N THR A 16 23.33 -31.69 77.39
CA THR A 16 23.84 -31.52 78.76
C THR A 16 25.21 -32.19 78.81
N CYS A 17 26.19 -31.47 79.38
CA CYS A 17 27.60 -31.82 79.55
C CYS A 17 28.52 -31.60 78.32
N PHE A 18 29.13 -30.41 78.20
CA PHE A 18 30.58 -30.20 78.41
C PHE A 18 30.95 -28.71 78.29
N GLY A 19 31.55 -28.20 79.37
CA GLY A 19 32.54 -27.10 79.48
C GLY A 19 32.58 -25.93 78.48
N THR A 20 32.19 -24.76 79.00
CA THR A 20 32.83 -23.44 78.81
C THR A 20 33.54 -23.15 77.48
N SER A 21 32.82 -22.47 76.59
CA SER A 21 33.31 -21.30 75.85
C SER A 21 32.09 -20.46 75.51
N THR A 22 32.01 -19.26 76.08
CA THR A 22 30.96 -18.28 75.77
C THR A 22 31.10 -17.85 74.32
N VAL A 23 30.31 -18.48 73.43
CA VAL A 23 29.96 -17.90 72.14
C VAL A 23 28.55 -17.35 72.30
N VAL A 24 28.44 -16.02 72.29
CA VAL A 24 27.16 -15.33 72.21
C VAL A 24 26.60 -15.64 70.83
N VAL A 25 25.65 -16.58 70.76
CA VAL A 25 24.87 -16.82 69.53
C VAL A 25 23.83 -15.71 69.46
N ALA A 26 23.97 -14.81 68.48
CA ALA A 26 23.00 -13.78 68.20
C ALA A 26 21.67 -14.41 67.76
N ASN A 27 20.58 -13.91 68.32
CA ASN A 27 19.22 -14.42 68.18
C ASN A 27 18.62 -13.96 66.83
N GLU A 28 18.99 -14.59 65.71
CA GLU A 28 18.62 -14.14 64.36
C GLU A 28 17.20 -14.48 63.89
N GLY A 29 16.38 -15.22 64.65
CA GLY A 29 15.00 -15.58 64.22
C GLY A 29 14.95 -16.65 63.12
N ILE A 30 13.77 -17.24 62.88
CA ILE A 30 13.60 -18.35 61.92
C ILE A 30 13.38 -17.78 60.51
N ASN A 31 14.29 -18.06 59.57
CA ASN A 31 14.14 -17.65 58.16
C ASN A 31 13.20 -18.59 57.40
N LEU A 32 12.00 -18.09 57.09
CA LEU A 32 10.93 -18.81 56.39
C LEU A 32 11.06 -18.75 54.86
N ALA A 33 11.94 -17.92 54.30
CA ALA A 33 12.14 -17.85 52.85
C ALA A 33 12.63 -19.19 52.26
N LEU A 34 13.37 -19.99 53.04
CA LEU A 34 13.97 -21.26 52.62
C LEU A 34 12.95 -22.34 52.23
N ILE A 35 11.71 -22.21 52.70
CA ILE A 35 10.61 -23.15 52.42
C ILE A 35 9.52 -22.51 51.55
N ALA A 36 9.77 -21.30 51.04
CA ALA A 36 8.86 -20.62 50.13
C ALA A 36 9.16 -20.98 48.68
N THR A 37 8.15 -20.90 47.82
CA THR A 37 8.31 -20.97 46.37
C THR A 37 8.45 -19.54 45.81
N PRO A 38 9.57 -19.19 45.14
CA PRO A 38 9.77 -17.88 44.55
C PRO A 38 9.10 -17.73 43.16
N SER A 39 8.71 -16.50 42.80
CA SER A 39 8.19 -16.11 41.47
C SER A 39 8.45 -14.63 41.17
N THR A 40 8.32 -14.19 39.91
CA THR A 40 8.61 -12.79 39.50
C THR A 40 7.83 -12.36 38.26
N SER A 41 7.67 -11.04 38.06
CA SER A 41 7.14 -10.46 36.81
C SER A 41 8.06 -10.61 35.61
N TYR A 42 9.38 -10.62 35.84
CA TYR A 42 10.37 -10.70 34.78
C TYR A 42 11.72 -11.16 35.34
N VAL A 43 12.35 -12.12 34.68
CA VAL A 43 13.75 -12.51 34.91
C VAL A 43 14.44 -12.64 33.57
N SER A 44 15.69 -12.18 33.49
CA SER A 44 16.48 -12.29 32.26
C SER A 44 16.67 -13.77 31.89
N PRO A 45 16.66 -14.17 30.61
CA PRO A 45 16.73 -15.58 30.20
C PRO A 45 17.95 -16.38 30.69
N TRP A 46 19.00 -15.70 31.17
CA TRP A 46 20.24 -16.27 31.70
C TRP A 46 20.42 -16.08 33.23
N GLU A 47 19.45 -15.48 33.91
CA GLU A 47 19.36 -15.38 35.38
C GLU A 47 18.26 -16.32 35.89
N SER A 48 18.17 -16.56 37.21
CA SER A 48 17.06 -17.33 37.78
C SER A 48 16.57 -16.73 39.10
N ILE A 49 15.26 -16.82 39.32
CA ILE A 49 14.64 -16.43 40.58
C ILE A 49 14.97 -17.43 41.71
N ASP A 50 15.36 -18.67 41.40
CA ASP A 50 15.52 -19.74 42.39
C ASP A 50 16.69 -19.52 43.38
N TYR A 51 17.56 -18.55 43.12
CA TYR A 51 18.73 -18.28 43.96
C TYR A 51 18.43 -17.35 45.14
N ILE A 52 17.32 -16.60 45.10
CA ILE A 52 17.06 -15.56 46.11
C ILE A 52 16.72 -16.11 47.50
N ASN A 53 16.39 -17.40 47.63
CA ASN A 53 16.08 -18.05 48.91
C ASN A 53 16.90 -19.33 49.16
N ASN A 54 18.05 -19.47 48.52
CA ASN A 54 18.87 -20.69 48.66
C ASN A 54 19.61 -20.82 50.02
N GLY A 55 19.53 -19.79 50.87
CA GLY A 55 20.15 -19.76 52.20
C GLY A 55 21.66 -19.56 52.23
N ILE A 56 22.31 -19.27 51.10
CA ILE A 56 23.75 -18.99 51.03
C ILE A 56 23.95 -17.48 51.20
N ASP A 57 24.77 -17.09 52.20
CA ASP A 57 25.04 -15.69 52.50
C ASP A 57 26.08 -15.08 51.54
N PRO A 58 25.77 -13.96 50.85
CA PRO A 58 26.73 -13.27 50.00
C PRO A 58 27.85 -12.61 50.81
N ILE A 59 29.08 -12.67 50.30
CA ILE A 59 30.24 -11.98 50.89
C ILE A 59 30.24 -10.48 50.55
N ASN A 60 29.78 -10.11 49.36
CA ASN A 60 29.63 -8.74 48.86
C ASN A 60 28.60 -8.68 47.72
N SER A 61 28.24 -7.48 47.25
CA SER A 61 27.20 -7.29 46.21
C SER A 61 27.57 -7.83 44.83
N ARG A 62 28.80 -8.28 44.60
CA ARG A 62 29.25 -8.88 43.33
C ARG A 62 29.38 -10.40 43.42
N ASP A 63 29.00 -11.01 44.53
CA ASP A 63 29.25 -12.42 44.86
C ASP A 63 28.26 -13.41 44.20
N LYS A 64 27.89 -13.18 42.93
CA LYS A 64 26.93 -14.03 42.21
C LYS A 64 27.38 -15.49 42.15
N GLU A 65 28.66 -15.74 41.88
CA GLU A 65 29.19 -17.11 41.79
C GLU A 65 29.26 -17.79 43.17
N GLY A 66 29.59 -17.05 44.24
CA GLY A 66 29.70 -17.59 45.60
C GLY A 66 28.36 -18.02 46.18
N VAL A 67 27.25 -17.36 45.79
CA VAL A 67 25.89 -17.77 46.15
C VAL A 67 25.21 -18.66 45.10
N GLY A 68 25.94 -19.11 44.07
CA GLY A 68 25.44 -20.05 43.05
C GLY A 68 24.59 -19.45 41.93
N GLY A 69 24.20 -18.18 42.04
CA GLY A 69 23.45 -17.45 41.03
C GLY A 69 22.79 -16.19 41.60
N ALA A 70 22.04 -15.46 40.78
CA ALA A 70 21.33 -14.25 41.19
C ALA A 70 20.00 -14.12 40.45
N TYR A 71 19.10 -13.32 41.01
CA TYR A 71 17.99 -12.75 40.27
C TYR A 71 18.46 -11.43 39.62
N GLY A 72 18.16 -11.25 38.33
CA GLY A 72 18.42 -10.01 37.61
C GLY A 72 17.40 -9.77 36.50
N ASN A 73 16.95 -8.53 36.36
CA ASN A 73 15.86 -8.14 35.45
C ASN A 73 16.34 -7.33 34.23
N TRP A 74 17.53 -7.62 33.69
CA TRP A 74 18.06 -7.00 32.48
C TRP A 74 17.07 -7.02 31.30
N ASN A 75 16.93 -5.90 30.57
CA ASN A 75 15.96 -5.68 29.49
C ASN A 75 14.48 -5.75 29.91
N ALA A 76 14.17 -5.75 31.21
CA ALA A 76 12.79 -5.57 31.65
C ALA A 76 12.24 -4.23 31.09
N PRO A 77 11.08 -4.24 30.42
CA PRO A 77 10.54 -3.06 29.74
C PRO A 77 10.03 -2.01 30.74
N GLU A 78 9.44 -2.45 31.85
CA GLU A 78 8.85 -1.56 32.85
C GLU A 78 9.88 -1.03 33.86
N GLU A 79 9.61 0.16 34.41
CA GLU A 79 10.40 0.81 35.45
C GLU A 79 10.32 0.08 36.82
N THR A 80 9.24 -0.67 37.05
CA THR A 80 9.04 -1.45 38.27
C THR A 80 8.91 -2.93 37.95
N GLN A 81 9.49 -3.77 38.79
CA GLN A 81 9.41 -5.22 38.70
C GLN A 81 9.16 -5.81 40.08
N TRP A 82 8.47 -6.94 40.17
CA TRP A 82 8.20 -7.60 41.45
C TRP A 82 8.81 -8.99 41.54
N VAL A 83 9.21 -9.37 42.75
CA VAL A 83 9.53 -10.75 43.16
C VAL A 83 8.61 -11.16 44.31
N GLN A 84 8.31 -12.44 44.45
CA GLN A 84 7.29 -12.92 45.39
C GLN A 84 7.66 -14.28 45.98
N TYR A 85 7.40 -14.47 47.27
CA TYR A 85 7.37 -15.76 47.95
C TYR A 85 5.94 -16.23 48.18
N THR A 86 5.72 -17.55 48.02
CA THR A 86 4.47 -18.24 48.37
C THR A 86 4.78 -19.43 49.29
N TRP A 87 4.00 -19.58 50.36
CA TRP A 87 4.08 -20.70 51.31
C TRP A 87 2.84 -21.59 51.21
N ASP A 88 3.01 -22.89 51.49
CA ASP A 88 1.91 -23.86 51.48
C ASP A 88 0.93 -23.65 52.64
N GLU A 89 1.41 -23.12 53.77
CA GLU A 89 0.62 -22.74 54.93
C GLU A 89 0.81 -21.25 55.26
N GLU A 90 -0.16 -20.63 55.92
CA GLU A 90 -0.03 -19.26 56.40
C GLU A 90 1.09 -19.14 57.44
N VAL A 91 1.97 -18.16 57.23
CA VAL A 91 3.06 -17.83 58.12
C VAL A 91 2.88 -16.44 58.70
N THR A 92 3.28 -16.26 59.97
CA THR A 92 3.32 -14.94 60.61
C THR A 92 4.75 -14.39 60.56
N ILE A 93 4.94 -13.24 59.93
CA ILE A 93 6.24 -12.62 59.63
C ILE A 93 6.28 -11.16 60.10
N ASP A 94 7.44 -10.68 60.54
CA ASP A 94 7.62 -9.29 61.04
C ASP A 94 8.90 -8.60 60.52
N ARG A 95 9.75 -9.33 59.78
CA ARG A 95 11.04 -8.83 59.31
C ARG A 95 11.47 -9.48 58.01
N SER A 96 12.17 -8.70 57.19
CA SER A 96 12.77 -9.12 55.92
C SER A 96 14.17 -8.54 55.78
N ASP A 97 15.13 -9.34 55.29
CA ASP A 97 16.49 -8.89 54.96
C ASP A 97 16.77 -9.14 53.47
N VAL A 98 17.13 -8.11 52.72
CA VAL A 98 17.47 -8.23 51.28
C VAL A 98 18.91 -7.82 51.01
N TYR A 99 19.61 -8.60 50.18
CA TYR A 99 20.97 -8.35 49.72
C TYR A 99 20.96 -8.10 48.21
N TRP A 100 21.28 -6.87 47.82
CA TRP A 100 21.24 -6.43 46.43
C TRP A 100 22.44 -6.92 45.63
N TRP A 101 22.20 -7.31 44.37
CA TRP A 101 23.24 -7.68 43.43
C TRP A 101 23.66 -6.46 42.58
N ASN A 102 24.96 -6.31 42.35
CA ASN A 102 25.53 -5.33 41.45
C ASN A 102 26.62 -6.02 40.61
N ASP A 103 26.43 -6.07 39.30
CA ASP A 103 27.41 -6.68 38.37
C ASP A 103 28.50 -5.69 37.93
N GLY A 104 28.30 -4.41 38.23
CA GLY A 104 29.07 -3.24 37.80
C GLY A 104 29.08 -3.02 36.29
N LEU A 105 28.06 -3.53 35.61
CA LEU A 105 27.72 -3.25 34.23
C LEU A 105 26.33 -2.59 34.19
N GLY A 106 25.26 -3.36 34.03
CA GLY A 106 23.89 -2.85 33.89
C GLY A 106 22.90 -3.43 34.90
N ILE A 107 23.36 -4.22 35.86
CA ILE A 107 22.62 -4.55 37.08
C ILE A 107 23.21 -3.76 38.25
N GLY A 108 22.38 -2.94 38.89
CA GLY A 108 22.76 -2.14 40.05
C GLY A 108 21.70 -2.08 41.14
N TYR A 109 21.91 -1.18 42.09
CA TYR A 109 21.03 -1.03 43.24
C TYR A 109 19.70 -0.36 42.84
N PRO A 110 18.57 -0.78 43.43
CA PRO A 110 17.29 -0.12 43.19
C PRO A 110 17.25 1.30 43.78
N THR A 111 16.34 2.12 43.27
CA THR A 111 16.05 3.45 43.83
C THR A 111 15.13 3.37 45.04
N ALA A 112 14.22 2.41 45.05
CA ALA A 112 13.33 2.09 46.15
C ALA A 112 12.81 0.65 46.04
N TYR A 113 12.29 0.12 47.14
CA TYR A 113 11.44 -1.07 47.13
C TYR A 113 10.38 -0.98 48.23
N VAL A 114 9.28 -1.70 48.05
CA VAL A 114 8.23 -1.90 49.07
C VAL A 114 7.93 -3.38 49.26
N LEU A 115 7.47 -3.75 50.45
CA LEU A 115 7.00 -5.09 50.79
C LEU A 115 5.48 -5.09 50.95
N GLU A 116 4.83 -6.04 50.29
CA GLU A 116 3.38 -6.17 50.23
C GLU A 116 2.98 -7.61 50.59
N TYR A 117 2.02 -7.79 51.49
CA TYR A 117 1.48 -9.11 51.84
C TYR A 117 0.11 -9.32 51.20
N TRP A 118 -0.24 -10.58 50.94
CA TRP A 118 -1.58 -10.93 50.49
C TRP A 118 -2.53 -10.97 51.68
N ASN A 119 -3.59 -10.16 51.65
CA ASN A 119 -4.61 -10.11 52.70
C ASN A 119 -5.79 -11.06 52.48
N GLY A 120 -5.72 -11.92 51.46
CA GLY A 120 -6.81 -12.79 51.03
C GLY A 120 -7.45 -12.35 49.70
N THR A 121 -7.43 -11.05 49.39
CA THR A 121 -8.06 -10.50 48.17
C THR A 121 -7.13 -9.69 47.28
N GLU A 122 -6.16 -8.98 47.85
CA GLU A 122 -5.21 -8.14 47.12
C GLU A 122 -3.85 -8.07 47.84
N PHE A 123 -2.83 -7.53 47.17
CA PHE A 123 -1.56 -7.20 47.81
C PHE A 123 -1.67 -5.82 48.46
N VAL A 124 -1.34 -5.75 49.75
CA VAL A 124 -1.30 -4.49 50.52
C VAL A 124 0.05 -4.34 51.20
N GLU A 125 0.55 -3.10 51.32
CA GLU A 125 1.82 -2.84 51.98
C GLU A 125 1.83 -3.35 53.44
N VAL A 126 2.98 -3.87 53.87
CA VAL A 126 3.14 -4.34 55.26
C VAL A 126 3.03 -3.15 56.24
N PRO A 127 2.30 -3.28 57.36
CA PRO A 127 2.00 -2.15 58.22
C PRO A 127 3.24 -1.65 58.98
N ASN A 128 3.35 -0.33 59.16
CA ASN A 128 4.39 0.31 59.95
C ASN A 128 5.84 -0.06 59.55
N ALA A 129 6.06 -0.38 58.27
CA ALA A 129 7.35 -0.74 57.72
C ALA A 129 8.44 0.32 57.95
N LYS A 130 9.62 -0.11 58.39
CA LYS A 130 10.81 0.72 58.58
C LYS A 130 12.03 -0.02 58.08
N GLY A 131 12.94 0.68 57.40
CA GLY A 131 14.24 0.12 57.00
C GLY A 131 14.36 -0.33 55.54
N TYR A 132 13.60 0.26 54.61
CA TYR A 132 13.73 0.08 53.16
C TYR A 132 15.07 0.58 52.60
N GLY A 133 16.17 -0.06 52.98
CA GLY A 133 17.52 0.26 52.54
C GLY A 133 17.88 -0.34 51.18
N VAL A 134 18.62 0.42 50.38
CA VAL A 134 19.10 0.01 49.04
C VAL A 134 20.63 -0.01 48.95
N GLU A 135 21.29 -0.16 50.10
CA GLU A 135 22.74 -0.09 50.20
C GLU A 135 23.38 -1.41 49.76
N GLY A 136 24.51 -1.32 49.07
CA GLY A 136 25.34 -2.48 48.73
C GLY A 136 26.17 -2.99 49.91
N ASP A 137 26.69 -4.20 49.73
CA ASP A 137 27.67 -4.91 50.55
C ASP A 137 27.19 -5.21 51.98
N LYS A 138 25.86 -5.24 52.16
CA LYS A 138 25.21 -5.65 53.39
C LYS A 138 23.75 -6.09 53.14
N TYR A 139 23.18 -6.76 54.12
CA TYR A 139 21.73 -6.93 54.21
C TYR A 139 21.04 -5.61 54.55
N ASN A 140 19.94 -5.33 53.87
CA ASN A 140 19.03 -4.23 54.16
C ASN A 140 17.81 -4.80 54.88
N THR A 141 17.70 -4.50 56.17
CA THR A 141 16.65 -5.03 57.06
C THR A 141 15.45 -4.11 57.09
N THR A 142 14.30 -4.64 56.67
CA THR A 142 12.99 -4.02 56.88
C THR A 142 12.25 -4.74 58.01
N VAL A 143 11.78 -3.98 59.00
CA VAL A 143 10.90 -4.44 60.09
C VAL A 143 9.51 -3.83 59.94
N PHE A 144 8.48 -4.59 60.27
CA PHE A 144 7.07 -4.17 60.16
C PHE A 144 6.25 -4.85 61.27
N ASP A 145 4.99 -4.42 61.44
CA ASP A 145 4.09 -5.08 62.37
C ASP A 145 3.81 -6.52 61.88
N PRO A 146 3.68 -7.52 62.78
CA PRO A 146 3.45 -8.90 62.38
C PRO A 146 2.24 -9.06 61.45
N VAL A 147 2.44 -9.68 60.29
CA VAL A 147 1.37 -10.04 59.35
C VAL A 147 1.33 -11.54 59.14
N THR A 148 0.12 -12.10 59.07
CA THR A 148 -0.12 -13.50 58.71
C THR A 148 -0.53 -13.56 57.24
N THR A 149 0.24 -14.31 56.44
CA THR A 149 0.00 -14.43 55.01
C THR A 149 0.58 -15.73 54.47
N ASN A 150 0.10 -16.17 53.31
CA ASN A 150 0.76 -17.21 52.52
C ASN A 150 1.51 -16.64 51.30
N LYS A 151 1.50 -15.31 51.08
CA LYS A 151 2.24 -14.67 49.99
C LYS A 151 2.83 -13.32 50.42
N LEU A 152 4.11 -13.12 50.11
CA LEU A 152 4.80 -11.84 50.32
C LEU A 152 5.46 -11.42 49.01
N ARG A 153 5.24 -10.17 48.60
CA ARG A 153 5.78 -9.56 47.38
C ARG A 153 6.73 -8.43 47.73
N MET A 154 7.80 -8.30 46.96
CA MET A 154 8.69 -7.17 46.93
C MET A 154 8.60 -6.49 45.57
N THR A 155 8.15 -5.25 45.55
CA THR A 155 8.08 -4.42 44.33
C THR A 155 9.29 -3.49 44.31
N ILE A 156 10.09 -3.56 43.24
CA ILE A 156 11.43 -2.96 43.13
C ILE A 156 11.38 -1.90 42.03
N THR A 157 11.81 -0.68 42.36
CA THR A 157 11.92 0.43 41.41
C THR A 157 13.38 0.62 41.01
N ARG A 158 13.63 0.69 39.69
CA ARG A 158 14.99 0.85 39.15
C ARG A 158 15.41 2.31 38.99
N SER A 159 16.68 2.52 38.62
CA SER A 159 17.18 3.81 38.10
C SER A 159 17.29 3.70 36.57
N ASP A 160 18.28 4.33 35.94
CA ASP A 160 18.55 4.15 34.50
C ASP A 160 19.12 2.74 34.18
N ILE A 161 19.55 1.99 35.19
CA ILE A 161 20.06 0.60 35.09
C ILE A 161 19.12 -0.39 35.78
N TRP A 162 19.16 -1.66 35.36
CA TRP A 162 18.33 -2.75 35.88
C TRP A 162 18.79 -3.18 37.28
N THR A 163 18.01 -4.02 37.96
CA THR A 163 18.20 -4.39 39.37
C THR A 163 18.36 -5.89 39.56
N GLY A 164 18.98 -6.29 40.67
CA GLY A 164 19.18 -7.70 40.99
C GLY A 164 19.27 -7.98 42.48
N ILE A 165 19.06 -9.25 42.86
CA ILE A 165 19.06 -9.75 44.24
C ILE A 165 19.96 -10.98 44.33
N LEU A 166 20.83 -11.00 45.35
CA LEU A 166 21.64 -12.18 45.69
C LEU A 166 20.93 -13.07 46.71
N GLN A 167 20.27 -12.48 47.71
CA GLN A 167 19.56 -13.21 48.76
C GLN A 167 18.44 -12.34 49.35
N TRP A 168 17.29 -12.95 49.65
CA TRP A 168 16.16 -12.33 50.31
C TRP A 168 15.60 -13.26 51.41
N LYS A 169 15.83 -12.90 52.67
CA LYS A 169 15.39 -13.63 53.86
C LYS A 169 14.11 -13.01 54.42
N VAL A 170 13.23 -13.84 54.97
CA VAL A 170 11.98 -13.41 55.63
C VAL A 170 11.88 -14.16 56.94
N PHE A 171 11.63 -13.45 58.04
CA PHE A 171 11.71 -14.04 59.38
C PHE A 171 10.35 -14.18 60.04
N GLN A 172 10.19 -15.30 60.75
CA GLN A 172 9.03 -15.57 61.59
C GLN A 172 8.92 -14.56 62.73
N ALA A 173 7.71 -14.03 62.91
CA ALA A 173 7.41 -13.13 64.01
C ALA A 173 7.59 -13.80 65.38
N LYS A 174 8.03 -13.02 66.38
CA LYS A 174 8.07 -13.50 67.77
C LYS A 174 6.65 -13.61 68.34
N LEU A 175 6.43 -14.59 69.22
CA LEU A 175 5.18 -14.72 69.97
C LEU A 175 4.87 -13.42 70.73
N PRO A 176 3.60 -12.93 70.72
CA PRO A 176 3.21 -11.75 71.46
C PRO A 176 3.39 -11.94 72.97
N GLU A 177 3.78 -10.88 73.69
CA GLU A 177 3.72 -10.85 75.16
C GLU A 177 2.27 -10.55 75.61
N GLY A 178 1.70 -11.40 76.47
CA GLY A 178 0.33 -11.25 77.01
C GLY A 178 -0.40 -12.59 77.23
N GLU A 179 -1.54 -12.58 77.92
CA GLU A 179 -2.41 -13.76 78.04
C GLU A 179 -3.30 -13.93 76.79
N ILE A 180 -3.53 -15.18 76.38
CA ILE A 180 -4.49 -15.53 75.33
C ILE A 180 -5.90 -15.40 75.90
N VAL A 181 -6.74 -14.56 75.30
CA VAL A 181 -8.12 -14.29 75.75
C VAL A 181 -9.17 -15.09 74.98
N SER A 182 -8.88 -15.50 73.74
CA SER A 182 -9.75 -16.38 72.95
C SER A 182 -8.97 -17.12 71.86
N ILE A 183 -9.53 -18.23 71.39
CA ILE A 183 -9.01 -19.01 70.26
C ILE A 183 -10.15 -19.13 69.24
N ASN A 184 -9.87 -18.86 67.96
CA ASN A 184 -10.87 -18.95 66.91
C ASN A 184 -11.29 -20.42 66.71
N GLU A 185 -12.61 -20.65 66.56
CA GLU A 185 -13.14 -21.98 66.27
C GLU A 185 -12.82 -22.39 64.82
N VAL A 186 -12.42 -23.63 64.63
CA VAL A 186 -12.15 -24.24 63.32
C VAL A 186 -13.43 -24.96 62.88
N ASN A 187 -13.87 -24.78 61.64
CA ASN A 187 -15.01 -25.52 61.08
C ASN A 187 -14.52 -26.42 59.95
N ILE A 188 -14.75 -27.73 60.05
CA ILE A 188 -14.25 -28.73 59.11
C ILE A 188 -15.43 -29.58 58.64
N SER A 189 -15.60 -29.73 57.34
CA SER A 189 -16.61 -30.62 56.78
C SER A 189 -15.92 -31.80 56.11
N ILE A 190 -16.39 -33.02 56.37
CA ILE A 190 -15.83 -34.27 55.83
C ILE A 190 -16.92 -35.25 55.35
N PRO A 191 -16.62 -36.10 54.37
CA PRO A 191 -17.54 -37.17 53.99
C PRO A 191 -17.54 -38.35 54.98
N CYS A 192 -18.62 -39.12 54.96
CA CYS A 192 -18.74 -40.35 55.74
C CYS A 192 -17.56 -41.30 55.50
N GLY A 193 -16.95 -41.78 56.58
CA GLY A 193 -15.84 -42.73 56.58
C GLY A 193 -14.45 -42.11 56.44
N LYS A 194 -14.33 -40.79 56.22
CA LYS A 194 -13.02 -40.09 56.17
C LYS A 194 -12.75 -39.43 57.53
N ALA A 195 -11.59 -39.72 58.12
CA ALA A 195 -11.18 -39.05 59.36
C ALA A 195 -10.95 -37.55 59.12
N PRO A 196 -11.38 -36.65 60.03
CA PRO A 196 -11.13 -35.22 59.92
C PRO A 196 -9.64 -34.89 60.06
N GLU A 197 -9.10 -34.11 59.12
CA GLU A 197 -7.75 -33.55 59.22
C GLU A 197 -7.82 -32.23 59.99
N LEU A 198 -7.40 -32.26 61.26
CA LEU A 198 -7.42 -31.09 62.13
C LEU A 198 -6.14 -30.25 61.93
N PRO A 199 -6.23 -28.90 61.90
CA PRO A 199 -5.07 -28.06 61.61
C PRO A 199 -4.04 -28.15 62.73
N SER A 200 -2.75 -28.15 62.40
CA SER A 200 -1.68 -28.23 63.40
C SER A 200 -1.52 -26.95 64.24
N ARG A 201 -2.19 -25.86 63.85
CA ARG A 201 -2.18 -24.55 64.51
C ARG A 201 -3.58 -23.92 64.52
N VAL A 202 -3.83 -23.04 65.47
CA VAL A 202 -5.05 -22.24 65.58
C VAL A 202 -4.72 -20.79 65.88
N THR A 203 -5.59 -19.88 65.45
CA THR A 203 -5.44 -18.44 65.71
C THR A 203 -5.86 -18.13 67.14
N ALA A 204 -4.90 -17.69 67.94
CA ALA A 204 -5.12 -17.19 69.29
C ALA A 204 -5.13 -15.66 69.29
N ILE A 205 -6.07 -15.09 70.05
CA ILE A 205 -6.22 -13.65 70.26
C ILE A 205 -5.66 -13.33 71.65
N TYR A 206 -4.68 -12.44 71.72
CA TYR A 206 -4.05 -11.99 72.96
C TYR A 206 -4.76 -10.77 73.54
N GLU A 207 -4.57 -10.48 74.84
CA GLU A 207 -5.22 -9.36 75.54
C GLU A 207 -5.05 -7.98 74.89
N ASN A 208 -3.96 -7.80 74.15
CA ASN A 208 -3.62 -6.58 73.41
C ASN A 208 -4.30 -6.50 72.03
N GLY A 209 -5.14 -7.48 71.69
CA GLY A 209 -5.84 -7.59 70.42
C GLY A 209 -5.01 -8.17 69.27
N ILE A 210 -3.77 -8.61 69.53
CA ILE A 210 -2.92 -9.25 68.51
C ILE A 210 -3.41 -10.68 68.28
N GLU A 211 -3.62 -11.02 67.02
CA GLU A 211 -3.90 -12.39 66.58
C GLU A 211 -2.60 -13.11 66.20
N PHE A 212 -2.44 -14.36 66.62
CA PHE A 212 -1.23 -15.14 66.35
C PHE A 212 -1.54 -16.62 66.15
N ASN A 213 -0.98 -17.24 65.11
CA ASN A 213 -1.17 -18.67 64.85
C ASN A 213 -0.25 -19.50 65.75
N ILE A 214 -0.80 -20.31 66.65
CA ILE A 214 -0.05 -21.13 67.62
C ILE A 214 -0.35 -22.62 67.50
N PRO A 215 0.60 -23.52 67.82
CA PRO A 215 0.38 -24.96 67.74
C PRO A 215 -0.79 -25.42 68.64
N VAL A 216 -1.56 -26.38 68.12
CA VAL A 216 -2.62 -27.06 68.86
C VAL A 216 -2.40 -28.57 68.79
N VAL A 217 -2.69 -29.26 69.89
CA VAL A 217 -2.73 -30.71 69.95
C VAL A 217 -4.18 -31.12 70.18
N TRP A 218 -4.80 -31.72 69.18
CA TRP A 218 -6.21 -32.13 69.24
C TRP A 218 -6.41 -33.44 69.99
N ASP A 219 -7.58 -33.58 70.61
CA ASP A 219 -8.03 -34.84 71.18
C ASP A 219 -8.26 -35.90 70.08
N GLU A 220 -8.12 -37.18 70.44
CA GLU A 220 -8.32 -38.30 69.52
C GLU A 220 -9.79 -38.40 69.10
N ILE A 221 -10.04 -38.64 67.80
CA ILE A 221 -11.39 -38.69 67.22
C ILE A 221 -11.82 -40.15 67.09
N ASP A 222 -12.97 -40.51 67.67
CA ASP A 222 -13.53 -41.86 67.55
C ASP A 222 -14.02 -42.11 66.10
N PRO A 223 -13.55 -43.17 65.42
CA PRO A 223 -14.00 -43.55 64.08
C PRO A 223 -15.52 -43.63 63.90
N GLU A 224 -16.28 -44.05 64.91
CA GLU A 224 -17.73 -44.16 64.80
C GLU A 224 -18.42 -42.79 64.57
N GLN A 225 -17.79 -41.69 64.99
CA GLN A 225 -18.37 -40.34 64.89
C GLN A 225 -18.41 -39.79 63.46
N TYR A 226 -17.60 -40.34 62.55
CA TYR A 226 -17.57 -39.93 61.15
C TYR A 226 -18.02 -41.02 60.16
N GLU A 227 -18.57 -42.15 60.61
CA GLU A 227 -19.14 -43.17 59.70
C GLU A 227 -20.49 -42.79 59.09
N LYS A 228 -21.21 -41.82 59.67
CA LYS A 228 -22.56 -41.41 59.25
C LYS A 228 -22.71 -39.89 59.22
N PRO A 229 -23.62 -39.33 58.39
CA PRO A 229 -23.84 -37.89 58.35
C PRO A 229 -24.30 -37.34 59.71
N GLY A 230 -23.72 -36.22 60.15
CA GLY A 230 -23.95 -35.62 61.47
C GLY A 230 -22.93 -34.54 61.81
N THR A 231 -22.99 -33.93 63.00
CA THR A 231 -22.01 -32.94 63.46
C THR A 231 -21.46 -33.29 64.82
N PHE A 232 -20.18 -33.07 65.08
CA PHE A 232 -19.54 -33.25 66.38
C PHE A 232 -18.41 -32.24 66.60
N ILE A 233 -17.95 -32.05 67.84
CA ILE A 233 -16.88 -31.10 68.19
C ILE A 233 -15.66 -31.87 68.69
N VAL A 234 -14.48 -31.48 68.23
CA VAL A 234 -13.18 -31.96 68.75
C VAL A 234 -12.51 -30.81 69.49
N GLU A 235 -12.09 -31.06 70.73
CA GLU A 235 -11.35 -30.08 71.52
C GLU A 235 -9.85 -30.27 71.34
N GLY A 236 -9.08 -29.19 71.47
CA GLY A 236 -7.63 -29.19 71.34
C GLY A 236 -6.95 -28.40 72.45
N MET A 237 -5.79 -28.90 72.88
CA MET A 237 -4.93 -28.25 73.85
C MET A 237 -3.95 -27.32 73.14
N VAL A 238 -3.86 -26.09 73.63
CA VAL A 238 -2.95 -25.07 73.14
C VAL A 238 -1.96 -24.74 74.25
N GLU A 239 -0.67 -24.81 73.94
CA GLU A 239 0.38 -24.60 74.94
C GLU A 239 0.35 -23.15 75.46
N GLY A 240 0.31 -22.97 76.77
CA GLY A 240 0.31 -21.65 77.42
C GLY A 240 -1.06 -21.07 77.80
N THR A 241 -2.17 -21.79 77.58
CA THR A 241 -3.51 -21.37 78.04
C THR A 241 -4.40 -22.56 78.42
N ASP A 242 -5.37 -22.32 79.31
CA ASP A 242 -6.43 -23.29 79.63
C ASP A 242 -7.62 -23.22 78.64
N ILE A 243 -7.63 -22.23 77.74
CA ILE A 243 -8.65 -22.11 76.69
C ILE A 243 -8.46 -23.25 75.69
N LYS A 244 -9.49 -24.08 75.53
CA LYS A 244 -9.51 -25.16 74.54
C LYS A 244 -9.78 -24.61 73.15
N ALA A 245 -8.98 -25.02 72.17
CA ALA A 245 -9.33 -24.88 70.77
C ALA A 245 -10.52 -25.79 70.45
N LYS A 246 -11.40 -25.37 69.55
CA LYS A 246 -12.56 -26.18 69.13
C LYS A 246 -12.58 -26.33 67.62
N ALA A 247 -12.73 -27.57 67.16
CA ALA A 247 -13.00 -27.90 65.77
C ALA A 247 -14.42 -28.46 65.65
N ASN A 248 -15.31 -27.72 65.00
CA ASN A 248 -16.67 -28.14 64.67
C ASN A 248 -16.63 -28.98 63.39
N ILE A 249 -16.85 -30.29 63.51
CA ILE A 249 -16.82 -31.25 62.42
C ILE A 249 -18.23 -31.50 61.89
N THR A 250 -18.43 -31.33 60.58
CA THR A 250 -19.65 -31.69 59.87
C THR A 250 -19.41 -32.87 58.94
N VAL A 251 -20.03 -34.01 59.24
CA VAL A 251 -19.97 -35.22 58.44
C VAL A 251 -21.16 -35.26 57.48
N PHE A 252 -20.91 -35.47 56.19
CA PHE A 252 -21.97 -35.54 55.18
C PHE A 252 -21.82 -36.71 54.22
N GLU A 253 -22.86 -36.96 53.44
CA GLU A 253 -22.88 -38.04 52.46
C GLU A 253 -22.12 -37.61 51.19
N LEU A 254 -21.11 -38.38 50.79
CA LEU A 254 -20.29 -38.10 49.61
C LEU A 254 -21.07 -38.42 48.32
N LYS A 255 -21.32 -37.40 47.49
CA LYS A 255 -22.03 -37.51 46.21
C LYS A 255 -21.24 -36.81 45.13
N VAL A 256 -21.26 -37.35 43.92
CA VAL A 256 -20.71 -36.66 42.76
C VAL A 256 -21.55 -35.43 42.49
N GLU A 257 -20.96 -34.25 42.68
CA GLU A 257 -21.61 -32.96 42.42
C GLU A 257 -21.43 -32.55 40.97
N LYS A 258 -20.21 -32.71 40.45
CA LYS A 258 -19.85 -32.32 39.09
C LYS A 258 -18.75 -33.22 38.56
N ILE A 259 -18.79 -33.57 37.28
CA ILE A 259 -17.64 -34.17 36.59
C ILE A 259 -17.02 -33.08 35.73
N ALA A 260 -15.69 -32.96 35.79
CA ALA A 260 -14.97 -31.98 34.98
C ALA A 260 -15.28 -32.23 33.50
N LEU A 261 -15.62 -31.15 32.79
CA LEU A 261 -15.81 -31.19 31.36
C LEU A 261 -14.48 -31.57 30.71
N VAL A 262 -14.47 -32.62 29.90
CA VAL A 262 -13.29 -32.99 29.15
C VAL A 262 -13.31 -32.22 27.83
N GLU A 263 -12.27 -31.45 27.56
CA GLU A 263 -12.09 -30.82 26.24
C GLU A 263 -11.02 -31.58 25.47
N VAL A 264 -11.40 -32.12 24.31
CA VAL A 264 -10.49 -32.84 23.43
C VAL A 264 -10.52 -32.22 22.04
N THR A 265 -9.38 -31.76 21.57
CA THR A 265 -9.23 -31.35 20.18
C THR A 265 -8.74 -32.53 19.35
N THR A 266 -9.37 -32.79 18.21
CA THR A 266 -8.94 -33.80 17.25
C THR A 266 -9.06 -33.26 15.83
N ASN A 267 -8.33 -33.86 14.91
CA ASN A 267 -8.36 -33.45 13.52
C ASN A 267 -9.54 -34.10 12.80
N LEU A 268 -9.96 -33.52 11.67
CA LEU A 268 -10.97 -34.10 10.80
C LEU A 268 -10.64 -35.57 10.47
N TYR A 269 -11.64 -36.45 10.56
CA TYR A 269 -11.54 -37.92 10.38
C TYR A 269 -10.66 -38.67 11.40
N MET A 270 -10.01 -37.99 12.35
CA MET A 270 -9.19 -38.63 13.39
C MET A 270 -10.02 -38.91 14.64
N MET A 271 -9.94 -40.15 15.12
CA MET A 271 -10.55 -40.51 16.40
C MET A 271 -9.86 -39.74 17.53
N PRO A 272 -10.60 -38.92 18.31
CA PRO A 272 -10.04 -38.20 19.43
C PRO A 272 -9.56 -39.20 20.47
N LYS A 273 -8.38 -38.95 21.04
CA LYS A 273 -7.88 -39.74 22.17
C LYS A 273 -8.55 -39.25 23.44
N LEU A 274 -9.67 -39.86 23.78
CA LEU A 274 -10.37 -39.58 25.03
C LEU A 274 -9.58 -40.14 26.22
N PRO A 275 -9.59 -39.44 27.37
CA PRO A 275 -8.93 -39.93 28.56
C PRO A 275 -9.69 -41.13 29.14
N GLU A 276 -8.96 -42.12 29.65
CA GLU A 276 -9.54 -43.30 30.32
C GLU A 276 -10.03 -42.96 31.74
N LEU A 277 -9.64 -41.79 32.26
CA LEU A 277 -10.01 -41.26 33.56
C LEU A 277 -10.61 -39.86 33.41
N VAL A 278 -11.63 -39.55 34.21
CA VAL A 278 -12.20 -38.19 34.32
C VAL A 278 -12.16 -37.72 35.75
N THR A 279 -11.90 -36.43 35.90
CA THR A 279 -11.84 -35.78 37.20
C THR A 279 -13.26 -35.57 37.74
N VAL A 280 -13.57 -36.28 38.81
CA VAL A 280 -14.87 -36.24 39.50
C VAL A 280 -14.75 -35.32 40.70
N HIS A 281 -15.60 -34.31 40.76
CA HIS A 281 -15.78 -33.45 41.92
C HIS A 281 -16.94 -33.99 42.74
N TYR A 282 -16.63 -34.38 43.96
CA TYR A 282 -17.63 -34.71 44.96
C TYR A 282 -18.05 -33.45 45.71
N ASN A 283 -19.19 -33.51 46.38
CA ASN A 283 -19.75 -32.43 47.21
C ASN A 283 -18.95 -32.09 48.48
N ASP A 284 -17.77 -32.71 48.66
CA ASP A 284 -16.79 -32.41 49.70
C ASP A 284 -15.53 -31.71 49.17
N ASP A 285 -15.60 -31.18 47.96
CA ASP A 285 -14.47 -30.67 47.19
C ASP A 285 -13.39 -31.73 46.90
N THR A 286 -13.61 -33.01 47.24
CA THR A 286 -12.70 -34.09 46.84
C THR A 286 -12.75 -34.22 45.33
N VAL A 287 -11.56 -34.19 44.75
CA VAL A 287 -11.33 -34.33 43.33
C VAL A 287 -10.59 -35.64 43.10
N VAL A 288 -11.24 -36.59 42.44
CA VAL A 288 -10.64 -37.91 42.14
C VAL A 288 -10.84 -38.25 40.69
N ASP A 289 -9.79 -38.75 40.07
CA ASP A 289 -9.86 -39.33 38.73
C ASP A 289 -10.50 -40.72 38.81
N LYS A 290 -11.61 -40.88 38.10
CA LYS A 290 -12.36 -42.15 38.02
C LYS A 290 -12.38 -42.66 36.59
N SER A 291 -12.38 -43.98 36.46
CA SER A 291 -12.52 -44.65 35.17
C SER A 291 -13.80 -44.21 34.47
N VAL A 292 -13.70 -43.85 33.20
CA VAL A 292 -14.83 -43.52 32.35
C VAL A 292 -14.87 -44.46 31.15
N ILE A 293 -16.07 -44.91 30.82
CA ILE A 293 -16.35 -45.61 29.56
C ILE A 293 -17.18 -44.65 28.72
N TRP A 294 -16.57 -44.11 27.67
CA TRP A 294 -17.22 -43.18 26.75
C TRP A 294 -18.18 -43.89 25.81
N ASP A 295 -19.28 -43.21 25.48
CA ASP A 295 -20.16 -43.65 24.40
C ASP A 295 -19.40 -43.64 23.06
N SER A 296 -19.82 -44.49 22.13
CA SER A 296 -19.18 -44.57 20.82
C SER A 296 -19.36 -43.27 20.03
N ILE A 297 -18.27 -42.74 19.49
CA ILE A 297 -18.31 -41.58 18.60
C ILE A 297 -18.84 -42.00 17.22
N ASP A 298 -19.87 -41.29 16.74
CA ASP A 298 -20.30 -41.40 15.35
C ASP A 298 -19.28 -40.74 14.43
N PHE A 299 -18.82 -41.49 13.43
CA PHE A 299 -17.82 -41.04 12.46
C PHE A 299 -18.30 -39.83 11.64
N GLU A 300 -19.62 -39.66 11.44
CA GLU A 300 -20.17 -38.47 10.75
C GLU A 300 -19.87 -37.15 11.49
N ASN A 301 -19.70 -37.20 12.81
CA ASN A 301 -19.35 -36.02 13.61
C ASN A 301 -17.86 -35.66 13.49
N LEU A 302 -16.99 -36.63 13.18
CA LEU A 302 -15.57 -36.41 12.92
C LEU A 302 -15.30 -35.89 11.50
N ALA A 303 -16.30 -35.96 10.62
CA ALA A 303 -16.24 -35.49 9.24
C ALA A 303 -16.61 -33.99 9.07
N LYS A 304 -16.87 -33.26 10.16
CA LYS A 304 -17.33 -31.85 10.13
C LYS A 304 -16.52 -31.01 11.12
N VAL A 305 -15.99 -29.86 10.68
CA VAL A 305 -15.35 -28.88 11.57
C VAL A 305 -16.39 -28.32 12.53
N GLY A 306 -16.05 -28.27 13.81
CA GLY A 306 -16.93 -27.79 14.88
C GLY A 306 -16.79 -28.61 16.16
N THR A 307 -17.55 -28.22 17.17
CA THR A 307 -17.55 -28.91 18.46
C THR A 307 -18.81 -29.76 18.60
N PHE A 308 -18.66 -31.02 19.00
CA PHE A 308 -19.78 -31.88 19.41
C PHE A 308 -19.48 -32.51 20.76
N THR A 309 -20.53 -33.00 21.43
CA THR A 309 -20.40 -33.59 22.76
C THR A 309 -20.66 -35.09 22.72
N ILE A 310 -19.92 -35.82 23.55
CA ILE A 310 -20.22 -37.22 23.88
C ILE A 310 -20.32 -37.38 25.39
N GLU A 311 -21.12 -38.34 25.82
CA GLU A 311 -21.25 -38.67 27.23
C GLU A 311 -20.44 -39.93 27.56
N GLY A 312 -20.10 -40.09 28.84
CA GLY A 312 -19.40 -41.27 29.34
C GLY A 312 -19.96 -41.71 30.70
N VAL A 313 -19.98 -43.03 30.91
CA VAL A 313 -20.37 -43.62 32.19
C VAL A 313 -19.15 -43.67 33.11
N VAL A 314 -19.25 -43.02 34.26
CA VAL A 314 -18.17 -42.96 35.25
C VAL A 314 -18.36 -44.04 36.31
N GLU A 315 -17.30 -44.76 36.62
CA GLU A 315 -17.30 -45.84 37.60
C GLU A 315 -17.79 -45.36 38.98
N GLY A 316 -18.92 -45.91 39.43
CA GLY A 316 -19.49 -45.65 40.76
C GLY A 316 -20.31 -44.35 40.87
N SER A 317 -20.75 -43.76 39.75
CA SER A 317 -21.56 -42.53 39.71
C SER A 317 -22.76 -42.68 38.78
N ASP A 318 -23.91 -42.12 39.17
CA ASP A 318 -25.08 -41.95 38.28
C ASP A 318 -24.97 -40.67 37.42
N VAL A 319 -24.00 -39.80 37.70
CA VAL A 319 -23.71 -38.58 36.91
C VAL A 319 -22.79 -38.96 35.76
N LYS A 320 -23.17 -38.58 34.52
CA LYS A 320 -22.38 -38.84 33.32
C LYS A 320 -21.25 -37.82 33.14
N ALA A 321 -20.11 -38.28 32.64
CA ALA A 321 -19.05 -37.40 32.13
C ALA A 321 -19.47 -36.83 30.77
N VAL A 322 -19.02 -35.63 30.44
CA VAL A 322 -19.22 -35.01 29.13
C VAL A 322 -17.85 -34.67 28.57
N ALA A 323 -17.60 -35.06 27.31
CA ALA A 323 -16.45 -34.58 26.55
C ALA A 323 -16.93 -33.69 25.40
N ASN A 324 -16.43 -32.45 25.36
CA ASN A 324 -16.50 -31.58 24.20
C ASN A 324 -15.35 -31.94 23.26
N ILE A 325 -15.68 -32.54 22.12
CA ILE A 325 -14.73 -32.84 21.07
C ILE A 325 -14.78 -31.71 20.06
N THR A 326 -13.70 -30.94 19.96
CA THR A 326 -13.52 -29.92 18.93
C THR A 326 -12.77 -30.54 17.76
N VAL A 327 -13.48 -30.72 16.65
CA VAL A 327 -12.88 -31.14 15.39
C VAL A 327 -12.32 -29.90 14.72
N VAL A 328 -11.01 -29.80 14.70
CA VAL A 328 -10.28 -28.78 13.94
C VAL A 328 -9.88 -29.35 12.59
N ASP A 329 -9.85 -28.48 11.58
CA ASP A 329 -9.08 -28.77 10.38
C ASP A 329 -7.63 -28.42 10.73
N PRO A 330 -6.70 -29.39 10.84
CA PRO A 330 -5.34 -29.11 11.28
C PRO A 330 -4.57 -28.20 10.33
N GLY A 331 -5.05 -27.93 9.11
CA GLY A 331 -4.32 -27.14 8.13
C GLY A 331 -2.94 -27.75 7.90
N VAL A 332 -2.83 -28.72 7.00
CA VAL A 332 -1.53 -29.34 6.76
C VAL A 332 -0.56 -28.27 6.23
N ASP A 333 0.41 -27.87 7.06
CA ASP A 333 1.43 -26.88 6.70
C ASP A 333 2.40 -27.52 5.69
N TYR A 334 1.99 -27.51 4.43
CA TYR A 334 2.86 -27.64 3.28
C TYR A 334 3.04 -26.27 2.65
N ASP A 335 4.29 -25.84 2.46
CA ASP A 335 4.56 -24.75 1.52
C ASP A 335 4.55 -25.33 0.11
N VAL A 336 3.47 -25.07 -0.62
CA VAL A 336 3.24 -25.58 -1.98
C VAL A 336 3.39 -24.43 -2.98
N LYS A 337 4.39 -24.54 -3.84
CA LYS A 337 4.60 -23.63 -4.97
C LYS A 337 4.33 -24.35 -6.27
N VAL A 338 3.34 -23.88 -7.01
CA VAL A 338 3.01 -24.38 -8.34
C VAL A 338 3.64 -23.48 -9.40
N THR A 339 4.40 -24.08 -10.31
CA THR A 339 5.09 -23.41 -11.41
C THR A 339 4.72 -24.15 -12.71
N PRO A 340 3.70 -23.70 -13.44
CA PRO A 340 3.41 -24.28 -14.75
C PRO A 340 4.51 -23.88 -15.74
N ASN A 341 4.75 -24.71 -16.74
CA ASN A 341 5.61 -24.33 -17.86
C ASN A 341 4.99 -23.26 -18.77
N MET A 342 3.69 -23.00 -18.62
CA MET A 342 2.94 -21.96 -19.32
C MET A 342 1.69 -21.53 -18.56
N ILE A 343 1.41 -20.21 -18.54
CA ILE A 343 0.26 -19.61 -17.82
C ILE A 343 -1.02 -19.64 -18.67
N PHE A 344 -0.90 -19.86 -19.97
CA PHE A 344 -2.02 -20.03 -20.90
C PHE A 344 -1.88 -21.35 -21.64
N LEU A 345 -2.99 -22.09 -21.77
CA LEU A 345 -2.99 -23.35 -22.51
C LEU A 345 -2.70 -23.10 -23.99
N LYS A 346 -1.77 -23.88 -24.56
CA LYS A 346 -1.41 -23.85 -25.98
C LYS A 346 -1.73 -25.19 -26.63
N GLY A 347 -2.54 -25.17 -27.68
CA GLY A 347 -2.89 -26.40 -28.38
C GLY A 347 -1.66 -27.13 -28.93
N ASN A 348 -1.73 -28.46 -29.00
CA ASN A 348 -0.63 -29.35 -29.43
C ASN A 348 0.70 -29.17 -28.65
N SER A 349 0.67 -28.58 -27.45
CA SER A 349 1.86 -28.39 -26.62
C SER A 349 1.78 -29.23 -25.35
N MET A 350 2.94 -29.53 -24.78
CA MET A 350 3.02 -30.19 -23.48
C MET A 350 2.65 -29.18 -22.39
N PHE A 351 1.53 -29.41 -21.71
CA PHE A 351 1.21 -28.68 -20.49
C PHE A 351 1.77 -29.48 -19.32
N GLU A 352 2.80 -28.94 -18.68
CA GLU A 352 3.51 -29.57 -17.57
C GLU A 352 3.58 -28.60 -16.40
N VAL A 353 3.28 -29.12 -15.22
CA VAL A 353 3.24 -28.33 -14.00
C VAL A 353 4.24 -28.90 -13.01
N GLY A 354 5.24 -28.07 -12.69
CA GLY A 354 6.14 -28.31 -11.58
C GLY A 354 5.47 -27.89 -10.28
N VAL A 355 5.49 -28.77 -9.28
CA VAL A 355 4.97 -28.50 -7.95
C VAL A 355 6.09 -28.73 -6.95
N THR A 356 6.54 -27.65 -6.32
CA THR A 356 7.47 -27.69 -5.20
C THR A 356 6.68 -27.80 -3.92
N VAL A 357 6.99 -28.77 -3.08
CA VAL A 357 6.29 -29.01 -1.83
C VAL A 357 7.30 -29.15 -0.70
N THR A 358 7.19 -28.32 0.34
CA THR A 358 7.99 -28.41 1.55
C THR A 358 7.13 -28.92 2.70
N ASN A 359 7.50 -30.06 3.30
CA ASN A 359 6.78 -30.61 4.45
C ASN A 359 7.25 -29.93 5.75
N MET A 360 6.39 -29.10 6.33
CA MET A 360 6.66 -28.35 7.56
C MET A 360 6.02 -29.02 8.81
N SER A 361 5.29 -30.14 8.64
CA SER A 361 4.51 -30.80 9.70
C SER A 361 5.19 -32.05 10.31
N GLY A 362 4.76 -32.44 11.51
CA GLY A 362 5.39 -33.45 12.38
C GLY A 362 5.31 -34.94 11.96
N GLN A 363 4.84 -35.28 10.75
CA GLN A 363 4.84 -36.65 10.24
C GLN A 363 5.31 -36.74 8.77
N ARG A 364 5.84 -37.91 8.37
CA ARG A 364 6.01 -38.25 6.95
C ARG A 364 4.62 -38.40 6.34
N SER A 365 4.29 -37.61 5.34
CA SER A 365 3.01 -37.75 4.65
C SER A 365 3.17 -37.73 3.12
N PRO A 366 2.41 -38.60 2.43
CA PRO A 366 2.41 -38.66 0.98
C PRO A 366 1.69 -37.46 0.37
N VAL A 367 2.20 -36.96 -0.75
CA VAL A 367 1.62 -35.86 -1.52
C VAL A 367 1.28 -36.37 -2.93
N LEU A 368 0.07 -36.08 -3.39
CA LEU A 368 -0.46 -36.40 -4.71
C LEU A 368 -0.70 -35.09 -5.48
N VAL A 369 -0.03 -34.92 -6.61
CA VAL A 369 -0.27 -33.84 -7.57
C VAL A 369 -1.06 -34.40 -8.73
N ILE A 370 -2.19 -33.79 -9.06
CA ILE A 370 -3.03 -34.12 -10.21
C ILE A 370 -3.14 -32.88 -11.08
N VAL A 371 -2.84 -33.02 -12.36
CA VAL A 371 -3.10 -32.01 -13.39
C VAL A 371 -4.25 -32.54 -14.23
N ALA A 372 -5.32 -31.77 -14.42
CA ALA A 372 -6.48 -32.19 -15.20
C ALA A 372 -6.93 -31.09 -16.16
N LEU A 373 -7.25 -31.47 -17.41
CA LEU A 373 -7.79 -30.59 -18.43
C LEU A 373 -9.32 -30.71 -18.44
N TYR A 374 -10.00 -29.58 -18.47
CA TYR A 374 -11.44 -29.47 -18.61
C TYR A 374 -11.80 -28.75 -19.91
N ASP A 375 -12.93 -29.11 -20.52
CA ASP A 375 -13.52 -28.40 -21.66
C ASP A 375 -14.42 -27.22 -21.22
N GLY A 376 -14.98 -26.50 -22.20
CA GLY A 376 -15.83 -25.32 -21.95
C GLY A 376 -17.17 -25.60 -21.27
N ASN A 377 -17.50 -26.88 -21.04
CA ASN A 377 -18.66 -27.30 -20.25
C ASN A 377 -18.25 -27.87 -18.88
N ASN A 378 -17.01 -27.59 -18.43
CA ASN A 378 -16.42 -28.12 -17.20
C ASN A 378 -16.36 -29.65 -17.15
N ARG A 379 -16.27 -30.35 -18.28
CA ARG A 379 -16.02 -31.79 -18.30
C ARG A 379 -14.54 -32.06 -18.35
N MET A 380 -14.03 -32.89 -17.45
CA MET A 380 -12.64 -33.33 -17.49
C MET A 380 -12.41 -34.18 -18.74
N VAL A 381 -11.48 -33.76 -19.59
CA VAL A 381 -11.15 -34.39 -20.87
C VAL A 381 -9.75 -35.00 -20.90
N ASN A 382 -8.87 -34.62 -19.98
CA ASN A 382 -7.54 -35.23 -19.82
C ASN A 382 -7.06 -35.13 -18.36
N LEU A 383 -6.17 -36.02 -17.92
CA LEU A 383 -5.52 -35.90 -16.60
C LEU A 383 -4.15 -36.59 -16.56
N SER A 384 -3.27 -36.10 -15.70
CA SER A 384 -1.98 -36.68 -15.33
C SER A 384 -1.79 -36.52 -13.83
N TYR A 385 -1.09 -37.42 -13.17
CA TYR A 385 -0.81 -37.28 -11.74
C TYR A 385 0.56 -37.87 -11.37
N ILE A 386 1.09 -37.44 -10.22
CA ILE A 386 2.30 -37.96 -9.61
C ILE A 386 2.15 -37.93 -8.09
N SER A 387 2.62 -38.95 -7.38
CA SER A 387 2.64 -38.96 -5.91
C SER A 387 4.03 -39.26 -5.36
N LYS A 388 4.33 -38.70 -4.18
CA LYS A 388 5.60 -38.91 -3.48
C LYS A 388 5.48 -38.69 -1.97
N GLU A 389 6.18 -39.50 -1.17
CA GLU A 389 6.35 -39.23 0.26
C GLU A 389 7.43 -38.18 0.50
N ILE A 390 7.12 -37.16 1.32
CA ILE A 390 8.03 -36.05 1.62
C ILE A 390 8.45 -36.10 3.09
N PRO A 391 9.74 -36.35 3.40
CA PRO A 391 10.25 -36.33 4.78
C PRO A 391 10.23 -34.93 5.42
N LEU A 392 10.25 -34.88 6.76
CA LEU A 392 10.28 -33.65 7.56
C LEU A 392 11.41 -32.70 7.14
N GLY A 393 11.07 -31.44 6.85
CA GLY A 393 12.04 -30.39 6.54
C GLY A 393 12.69 -30.53 5.17
N TYR A 394 12.18 -31.42 4.31
CA TYR A 394 12.62 -31.57 2.93
C TYR A 394 11.63 -30.91 1.98
N THR A 395 12.19 -30.28 0.96
CA THR A 395 11.49 -29.77 -0.22
C THR A 395 11.61 -30.78 -1.34
N GLU A 396 10.51 -31.12 -1.99
CA GLU A 396 10.47 -32.02 -3.13
C GLU A 396 9.86 -31.32 -4.34
N ASN A 397 10.35 -31.65 -5.54
CA ASN A 397 9.83 -31.15 -6.80
C ASN A 397 9.15 -32.28 -7.56
N LEU A 398 7.86 -32.13 -7.78
CA LEU A 398 7.01 -33.05 -8.52
C LEU A 398 6.65 -32.44 -9.86
N SER A 399 6.46 -33.26 -10.90
CA SER A 399 6.01 -32.78 -12.20
C SER A 399 4.94 -33.70 -12.77
N ALA A 400 3.85 -33.13 -13.25
CA ALA A 400 2.78 -33.84 -13.94
C ALA A 400 2.27 -33.01 -15.12
N GLY A 401 1.79 -33.67 -16.16
CA GLY A 401 1.35 -32.99 -17.35
C GLY A 401 0.87 -33.92 -18.46
N PHE A 402 0.26 -33.34 -19.48
CA PHE A 402 -0.13 -34.06 -20.70
C PHE A 402 0.01 -33.16 -21.94
N MET A 403 -0.04 -33.78 -23.11
CA MET A 403 -0.20 -33.06 -24.38
C MET A 403 -1.60 -32.47 -24.46
N LEU A 404 -1.67 -31.17 -24.78
CA LEU A 404 -2.92 -30.46 -25.00
C LEU A 404 -3.52 -30.78 -26.37
N PRO A 405 -4.87 -30.82 -26.49
CA PRO A 405 -5.55 -30.97 -27.76
C PRO A 405 -5.24 -29.79 -28.70
N ALA A 406 -5.53 -29.91 -29.99
CA ALA A 406 -5.23 -28.85 -30.96
C ALA A 406 -5.98 -27.54 -30.69
N ASP A 407 -7.20 -27.61 -30.14
CA ASP A 407 -8.00 -26.47 -29.73
C ASP A 407 -8.16 -26.46 -28.21
N VAL A 408 -7.66 -25.41 -27.58
CA VAL A 408 -7.70 -25.18 -26.13
C VAL A 408 -8.46 -23.89 -25.77
N THR A 409 -9.11 -23.26 -26.74
CA THR A 409 -9.73 -21.92 -26.57
C THR A 409 -10.84 -21.88 -25.51
N CYS A 410 -11.51 -23.01 -25.28
CA CYS A 410 -12.49 -23.18 -24.22
C CYS A 410 -12.03 -24.15 -23.13
N HIS A 411 -10.75 -24.53 -23.11
CA HIS A 411 -10.24 -25.45 -22.11
C HIS A 411 -9.60 -24.71 -20.95
N LYS A 412 -9.60 -25.36 -19.78
CA LYS A 412 -8.86 -24.92 -18.60
C LYS A 412 -8.11 -26.09 -18.00
N ALA A 413 -6.94 -25.85 -17.42
CA ALA A 413 -6.20 -26.88 -16.72
C ALA A 413 -6.17 -26.55 -15.23
N ASN A 414 -6.52 -27.53 -14.43
CA ASN A 414 -6.58 -27.44 -12.99
C ASN A 414 -5.46 -28.28 -12.40
N VAL A 415 -4.78 -27.75 -11.39
CA VAL A 415 -3.78 -28.49 -10.61
C VAL A 415 -4.32 -28.71 -9.21
N PHE A 416 -4.36 -29.96 -8.76
CA PHE A 416 -4.77 -30.38 -7.43
C PHE A 416 -3.54 -30.94 -6.71
N VAL A 417 -3.30 -30.51 -5.46
CA VAL A 417 -2.23 -31.06 -4.62
C VAL A 417 -2.86 -31.54 -3.32
N TRP A 418 -2.91 -32.85 -3.10
CA TRP A 418 -3.65 -33.50 -2.02
C TRP A 418 -2.74 -34.40 -1.17
N ASP A 419 -3.18 -34.72 0.04
CA ASP A 419 -2.53 -35.73 0.86
C ASP A 419 -2.89 -37.14 0.34
N GLY A 420 -1.92 -38.03 0.22
CA GLY A 420 -2.17 -39.42 -0.18
C GLY A 420 -1.26 -39.97 -1.27
N THR A 421 -1.30 -41.29 -1.43
CA THR A 421 -0.55 -42.06 -2.43
C THR A 421 -1.32 -42.32 -3.72
N SER A 422 -2.65 -42.20 -3.70
CA SER A 422 -3.55 -42.42 -4.83
C SER A 422 -4.86 -41.65 -4.66
N ILE A 423 -5.62 -41.46 -5.76
CA ILE A 423 -6.95 -40.82 -5.75
C ILE A 423 -7.95 -41.61 -4.87
N GLU A 424 -7.78 -42.92 -4.76
CA GLU A 424 -8.67 -43.83 -4.03
C GLU A 424 -8.36 -43.89 -2.52
N GLU A 425 -7.11 -43.58 -2.13
CA GLU A 425 -6.63 -43.59 -0.74
C GLU A 425 -6.44 -42.19 -0.15
N SER A 426 -6.43 -41.13 -0.97
CA SER A 426 -6.38 -39.74 -0.48
C SER A 426 -7.64 -39.40 0.29
N ASN A 427 -7.53 -38.75 1.45
CA ASN A 427 -8.66 -38.25 2.22
C ASN A 427 -9.39 -37.08 1.51
N MET A 428 -9.03 -36.78 0.26
CA MET A 428 -9.49 -35.63 -0.53
C MET A 428 -9.28 -34.30 0.19
N MET A 429 -8.29 -34.22 1.10
CA MET A 429 -7.94 -32.98 1.78
C MET A 429 -6.93 -32.21 0.92
N PRO A 430 -7.30 -31.05 0.36
CA PRO A 430 -6.37 -30.27 -0.45
C PRO A 430 -5.23 -29.73 0.42
N LEU A 431 -3.99 -30.07 0.07
CA LEU A 431 -2.77 -29.48 0.63
C LEU A 431 -2.53 -28.06 0.08
N SER A 432 -3.15 -27.74 -1.06
CA SER A 432 -3.20 -26.41 -1.67
C SER A 432 -4.52 -26.19 -2.44
N GLN A 433 -4.84 -24.94 -2.74
CA GLN A 433 -5.94 -24.59 -3.65
C GLN A 433 -5.77 -25.22 -5.04
N VAL A 434 -6.88 -25.31 -5.78
CA VAL A 434 -6.90 -25.66 -7.19
C VAL A 434 -6.34 -24.48 -7.99
N TYR A 435 -5.25 -24.67 -8.74
CA TYR A 435 -4.68 -23.64 -9.61
C TYR A 435 -5.35 -23.68 -10.99
N GLU A 436 -5.93 -22.57 -11.47
CA GLU A 436 -6.75 -22.45 -12.68
C GLU A 436 -6.13 -21.43 -13.64
N PHE A 437 -5.49 -21.93 -14.69
CA PHE A 437 -4.78 -21.08 -15.64
C PHE A 437 -5.71 -20.54 -16.74
N GLY A 438 -5.97 -19.22 -16.73
CA GLY A 438 -6.74 -18.50 -17.76
C GLY A 438 -6.97 -17.00 -17.47
N PRO A 439 -7.26 -16.15 -18.49
CA PRO A 439 -7.44 -14.71 -18.31
C PRO A 439 -8.78 -14.33 -17.67
N LEU A 440 -8.76 -13.31 -16.81
CA LEU A 440 -9.95 -12.55 -16.42
C LEU A 440 -10.53 -11.82 -17.63
N THR A 441 -11.84 -11.94 -17.84
CA THR A 441 -12.49 -11.25 -18.94
C THR A 441 -13.05 -9.91 -18.47
N LEU A 442 -12.77 -8.82 -19.21
CA LEU A 442 -13.20 -7.44 -18.91
C LEU A 442 -14.71 -7.22 -18.60
N SER A 443 -15.59 -8.19 -18.88
CA SER A 443 -17.05 -8.08 -18.72
C SER A 443 -17.52 -8.30 -17.29
N ASP A 444 -16.61 -8.77 -16.43
CA ASP A 444 -16.99 -9.17 -15.09
C ASP A 444 -16.94 -8.00 -14.11
N VAL A 445 -16.34 -6.85 -14.48
CA VAL A 445 -16.27 -5.63 -13.66
C VAL A 445 -16.95 -4.49 -14.40
N LEU A 446 -17.96 -3.87 -13.77
CA LEU A 446 -18.71 -2.75 -14.33
C LEU A 446 -18.60 -1.53 -13.41
N LEU A 447 -18.39 -0.36 -14.00
CA LEU A 447 -18.51 0.92 -13.28
C LEU A 447 -19.98 1.20 -12.97
N THR A 448 -20.28 1.75 -11.79
CA THR A 448 -21.65 2.16 -11.44
C THR A 448 -21.82 3.68 -11.55
N ASP A 449 -21.28 4.45 -10.61
CA ASP A 449 -21.52 5.88 -10.44
C ASP A 449 -20.27 6.63 -9.98
N GLY A 450 -20.24 7.95 -10.16
CA GLY A 450 -19.13 8.82 -9.77
C GLY A 450 -18.19 9.18 -10.91
N ILE A 451 -17.07 9.83 -10.58
CA ILE A 451 -16.25 10.59 -11.54
C ILE A 451 -15.71 9.76 -12.72
N PHE A 452 -15.43 8.47 -12.51
CA PHE A 452 -14.98 7.58 -13.58
C PHE A 452 -16.11 7.11 -14.48
N ALA A 453 -17.31 6.90 -13.93
CA ALA A 453 -18.51 6.58 -14.71
C ALA A 453 -18.91 7.79 -15.58
N ASP A 454 -18.90 9.00 -15.00
CA ASP A 454 -19.19 10.24 -15.75
C ASP A 454 -18.19 10.43 -16.91
N SER A 455 -16.90 10.22 -16.64
CA SER A 455 -15.85 10.30 -17.68
C SER A 455 -15.98 9.17 -18.71
N PHE A 456 -16.38 7.97 -18.28
CA PHE A 456 -16.65 6.84 -19.17
C PHE A 456 -17.75 7.18 -20.17
N ASP A 457 -18.87 7.74 -19.72
CA ASP A 457 -20.01 8.13 -20.56
C ASP A 457 -19.64 9.22 -21.57
N VAL A 458 -18.91 10.25 -21.15
CA VAL A 458 -18.40 11.30 -22.05
C VAL A 458 -17.44 10.70 -23.10
N GLY A 459 -16.64 9.72 -22.69
CA GLY A 459 -15.75 8.98 -23.60
C GLY A 459 -16.54 8.15 -24.62
N ALA A 460 -17.62 7.49 -24.19
CA ALA A 460 -18.52 6.73 -25.05
C ALA A 460 -19.16 7.66 -26.10
N ASP A 461 -19.75 8.77 -25.69
CA ASP A 461 -20.36 9.76 -26.60
C ASP A 461 -19.34 10.33 -27.60
N TYR A 462 -18.11 10.57 -27.15
CA TYR A 462 -17.02 11.03 -28.01
C TYR A 462 -16.73 10.01 -29.13
N LEU A 463 -16.69 8.72 -28.82
CA LEU A 463 -16.49 7.64 -29.80
C LEU A 463 -17.66 7.51 -30.78
N LEU A 464 -18.90 7.65 -30.30
CA LEU A 464 -20.09 7.64 -31.15
C LEU A 464 -20.12 8.84 -32.13
N SER A 465 -19.34 9.91 -31.86
CA SER A 465 -19.26 11.10 -32.72
C SER A 465 -18.42 10.93 -34.00
N PHE A 466 -17.68 9.83 -34.14
CA PHE A 466 -16.82 9.59 -35.30
C PHE A 466 -17.52 8.75 -36.37
N ASP A 467 -17.14 9.02 -37.63
CA ASP A 467 -17.53 8.24 -38.79
C ASP A 467 -16.42 7.23 -39.11
N VAL A 468 -16.74 5.93 -38.95
CA VAL A 468 -15.80 4.83 -39.19
C VAL A 468 -15.34 4.74 -40.64
N ASP A 469 -16.20 5.09 -41.61
CA ASP A 469 -15.84 5.06 -43.03
C ASP A 469 -14.80 6.15 -43.32
N ARG A 470 -14.88 7.30 -42.64
CA ARG A 470 -13.86 8.37 -42.73
C ARG A 470 -12.54 8.00 -42.05
N LEU A 471 -12.58 7.29 -40.92
CA LEU A 471 -11.38 6.76 -40.27
C LEU A 471 -10.66 5.75 -41.15
N ALA A 472 -11.41 4.88 -41.84
CA ALA A 472 -10.85 3.88 -42.74
C ALA A 472 -10.39 4.44 -44.10
N ALA A 473 -10.88 5.62 -44.50
CA ALA A 473 -10.58 6.19 -45.81
C ALA A 473 -9.08 6.38 -46.10
N SER A 474 -8.26 6.65 -45.08
CA SER A 474 -6.80 6.82 -45.26
C SER A 474 -6.10 5.54 -45.74
N LEU A 475 -6.64 4.35 -45.40
CA LEU A 475 -6.13 3.07 -45.89
C LEU A 475 -6.31 2.87 -47.41
N TYR A 476 -7.30 3.55 -47.99
CA TYR A 476 -7.61 3.46 -49.42
C TYR A 476 -6.84 4.47 -50.27
N ALA A 477 -6.29 5.53 -49.65
CA ALA A 477 -5.72 6.69 -50.33
C ALA A 477 -4.49 6.36 -51.22
N ASN A 478 -3.81 5.24 -50.96
CA ASN A 478 -2.65 4.78 -51.72
C ASN A 478 -2.94 3.51 -52.53
N THR A 479 -4.21 3.27 -52.87
CA THR A 479 -4.68 2.07 -53.62
C THR A 479 -5.52 2.48 -54.82
N ASP A 480 -5.74 1.55 -55.76
CA ASP A 480 -6.68 1.75 -56.87
C ASP A 480 -8.16 1.52 -56.47
N LYS A 481 -8.42 1.21 -55.20
CA LYS A 481 -9.78 0.93 -54.67
C LYS A 481 -10.49 2.24 -54.33
N PRO A 482 -11.81 2.37 -54.58
CA PRO A 482 -12.55 3.60 -54.29
C PRO A 482 -12.62 3.86 -52.78
N MET A 483 -12.35 5.11 -52.37
CA MET A 483 -12.44 5.51 -50.96
C MET A 483 -13.88 5.43 -50.44
N PRO A 484 -14.12 4.89 -49.23
CA PRO A 484 -15.45 4.80 -48.64
C PRO A 484 -16.01 6.16 -48.21
N ALA A 485 -15.15 7.12 -47.85
CA ALA A 485 -15.52 8.48 -47.48
C ALA A 485 -14.32 9.45 -47.60
N ALA A 486 -14.49 10.71 -47.22
CA ALA A 486 -13.40 11.69 -47.17
C ALA A 486 -12.52 11.51 -45.92
N VAL A 487 -11.19 11.53 -46.10
CA VAL A 487 -10.21 11.39 -45.02
C VAL A 487 -10.40 12.50 -43.96
N TYR A 488 -10.16 12.17 -42.70
CA TYR A 488 -10.08 13.16 -41.62
C TYR A 488 -8.84 14.06 -41.76
N GLY A 489 -8.87 15.25 -41.16
CA GLY A 489 -7.72 16.17 -41.14
C GLY A 489 -6.63 15.75 -40.15
N GLY A 490 -5.71 16.67 -39.82
CA GLY A 490 -4.64 16.40 -38.87
C GLY A 490 -3.67 15.33 -39.38
N TRP A 491 -3.19 14.47 -38.48
CA TRP A 491 -2.19 13.44 -38.84
C TRP A 491 -2.76 12.28 -39.67
N GLU A 492 -4.08 12.18 -39.84
CA GLU A 492 -4.71 11.23 -40.77
C GLU A 492 -4.59 11.65 -42.24
N ASN A 493 -4.34 12.94 -42.53
CA ASN A 493 -4.20 13.46 -43.89
C ASN A 493 -2.75 13.78 -44.24
N GLY A 494 -2.08 12.89 -44.97
CA GLY A 494 -0.97 13.31 -45.83
C GLY A 494 0.19 12.33 -45.96
N SER A 495 0.03 11.17 -46.61
CA SER A 495 1.20 10.40 -47.04
C SER A 495 2.08 11.24 -48.01
N PRO A 496 3.42 11.30 -47.84
CA PRO A 496 4.26 10.56 -46.89
C PRO A 496 4.49 11.25 -45.53
N THR A 497 3.95 12.46 -45.31
CA THR A 497 4.18 13.34 -44.15
C THR A 497 3.22 13.17 -42.97
N GLY A 498 2.22 12.28 -43.05
CA GLY A 498 1.20 12.03 -42.03
C GLY A 498 1.29 10.61 -41.47
N LEU A 499 0.65 10.38 -40.32
CA LEU A 499 0.62 9.11 -39.59
C LEU A 499 -0.59 8.24 -39.98
N SER A 500 -1.12 8.45 -41.18
CA SER A 500 -2.37 7.90 -41.73
C SER A 500 -2.63 6.42 -41.40
N GLY A 501 -3.86 6.16 -40.92
CA GLY A 501 -4.37 4.83 -40.59
C GLY A 501 -4.23 4.44 -39.12
N HIS A 502 -3.41 5.14 -38.34
CA HIS A 502 -3.19 4.82 -36.92
C HIS A 502 -4.45 5.01 -36.06
N SER A 503 -5.28 6.01 -36.36
CA SER A 503 -6.44 6.35 -35.53
C SER A 503 -7.54 5.31 -35.62
N LEU A 504 -7.70 4.64 -36.77
CA LEU A 504 -8.69 3.56 -36.93
C LEU A 504 -8.42 2.42 -35.96
N GLY A 505 -7.16 2.00 -35.82
CA GLY A 505 -6.79 0.93 -34.90
C GLY A 505 -7.12 1.26 -33.44
N HIS A 506 -6.72 2.45 -32.98
CA HIS A 506 -7.08 2.95 -31.65
C HIS A 506 -8.60 3.02 -31.45
N TYR A 507 -9.34 3.52 -32.45
CA TYR A 507 -10.79 3.61 -32.42
C TYR A 507 -11.45 2.25 -32.26
N MET A 508 -10.96 1.24 -32.97
CA MET A 508 -11.45 -0.15 -32.85
C MET A 508 -11.22 -0.69 -31.44
N SER A 509 -10.02 -0.58 -30.89
CA SER A 509 -9.71 -0.99 -29.51
C SER A 509 -10.59 -0.25 -28.49
N ALA A 510 -10.78 1.05 -28.66
CA ALA A 510 -11.65 1.85 -27.79
C ALA A 510 -13.12 1.37 -27.85
N CYS A 511 -13.66 1.14 -29.04
CA CYS A 511 -15.02 0.61 -29.21
C CYS A 511 -15.17 -0.81 -28.64
N CYS A 512 -14.15 -1.67 -28.78
CA CYS A 512 -14.16 -2.99 -28.15
C CYS A 512 -14.27 -2.89 -26.63
N ASN A 513 -13.47 -2.02 -26.00
CA ASN A 513 -13.55 -1.77 -24.55
C ASN A 513 -14.93 -1.25 -24.15
N MET A 514 -15.48 -0.27 -24.88
CA MET A 514 -16.81 0.27 -24.61
C MET A 514 -17.93 -0.78 -24.72
N TYR A 515 -17.89 -1.63 -25.75
CA TYR A 515 -18.84 -2.73 -25.90
C TYR A 515 -18.80 -3.68 -24.71
N ARG A 516 -17.59 -4.05 -24.26
CA ARG A 516 -17.41 -4.98 -23.14
C ARG A 516 -17.97 -4.45 -21.82
N GLN A 517 -18.04 -3.13 -21.65
CA GLN A 517 -18.58 -2.47 -20.47
C GLN A 517 -20.09 -2.18 -20.57
N THR A 518 -20.61 -1.92 -21.77
CA THR A 518 -21.99 -1.43 -21.94
C THR A 518 -22.94 -2.44 -22.59
N GLY A 519 -22.42 -3.43 -23.31
CA GLY A 519 -23.21 -4.26 -24.22
C GLY A 519 -23.85 -3.47 -25.38
N ASN A 520 -23.46 -2.22 -25.62
CA ASN A 520 -24.08 -1.40 -26.66
C ASN A 520 -23.60 -1.84 -28.06
N GLU A 521 -24.49 -2.54 -28.77
CA GLU A 521 -24.27 -3.09 -30.11
C GLU A 521 -23.78 -2.07 -31.14
N GLU A 522 -24.03 -0.77 -30.97
CA GLU A 522 -23.52 0.23 -31.91
C GLU A 522 -21.98 0.29 -31.93
N PHE A 523 -21.31 0.07 -30.79
CA PHE A 523 -19.85 -0.05 -30.78
C PHE A 523 -19.38 -1.28 -31.54
N LYS A 524 -20.06 -2.41 -31.37
CA LYS A 524 -19.76 -3.65 -32.08
C LYS A 524 -19.94 -3.48 -33.59
N ASN A 525 -21.06 -2.88 -34.01
CA ASN A 525 -21.36 -2.62 -35.43
C ASN A 525 -20.28 -1.77 -36.09
N ARG A 526 -19.75 -0.75 -35.40
CA ARG A 526 -18.66 0.08 -35.93
C ARG A 526 -17.34 -0.67 -36.03
N VAL A 527 -17.02 -1.55 -35.06
CA VAL A 527 -15.83 -2.41 -35.17
C VAL A 527 -15.98 -3.39 -36.32
N ASP A 528 -17.13 -4.08 -36.44
CA ASP A 528 -17.39 -5.01 -37.54
C ASP A 528 -17.27 -4.29 -38.89
N ARG A 529 -17.82 -3.07 -39.00
CA ARG A 529 -17.66 -2.23 -40.20
C ARG A 529 -16.20 -1.89 -40.49
N ALA A 530 -15.40 -1.54 -39.49
CA ALA A 530 -13.98 -1.28 -39.66
C ALA A 530 -13.25 -2.53 -40.18
N VAL A 531 -13.53 -3.71 -39.59
CA VAL A 531 -12.95 -5.00 -40.03
C VAL A 531 -13.30 -5.27 -41.51
N GLU A 532 -14.56 -5.08 -41.91
CA GLU A 532 -14.96 -5.26 -43.32
C GLU A 532 -14.20 -4.33 -44.27
N LEU A 533 -13.99 -3.07 -43.88
CA LEU A 533 -13.27 -2.08 -44.69
C LEU A 533 -11.78 -2.40 -44.79
N ILE A 534 -11.18 -2.89 -43.70
CA ILE A 534 -9.78 -3.34 -43.70
C ILE A 534 -9.63 -4.58 -44.58
N ALA A 535 -10.52 -5.57 -44.45
CA ALA A 535 -10.51 -6.78 -45.26
C ALA A 535 -10.62 -6.48 -46.76
N LYS A 536 -11.45 -5.50 -47.14
CA LYS A 536 -11.60 -5.07 -48.54
C LYS A 536 -10.35 -4.41 -49.11
N VAL A 537 -9.61 -3.65 -48.29
CA VAL A 537 -8.43 -2.91 -48.74
C VAL A 537 -7.15 -3.75 -48.69
N GLN A 538 -7.11 -4.82 -47.90
CA GLN A 538 -5.98 -5.75 -47.84
C GLN A 538 -5.57 -6.28 -49.22
N ASP A 539 -4.26 -6.27 -49.48
CA ASP A 539 -3.64 -6.84 -50.68
C ASP A 539 -3.57 -8.38 -50.59
N GLU A 540 -3.39 -9.06 -51.73
CA GLU A 540 -3.32 -10.54 -51.78
C GLU A 540 -2.23 -11.15 -50.89
N ASP A 541 -1.14 -10.43 -50.66
CA ASP A 541 -0.05 -10.87 -49.79
C ASP A 541 -0.18 -10.38 -48.34
N GLY A 542 -1.29 -9.74 -48.00
CA GLY A 542 -1.67 -9.38 -46.65
C GLY A 542 -1.38 -7.93 -46.25
N PHE A 543 -0.76 -7.11 -47.11
CA PHE A 543 -0.48 -5.71 -46.78
C PHE A 543 -1.76 -4.89 -46.58
N VAL A 544 -1.75 -4.07 -45.52
CA VAL A 544 -2.73 -3.01 -45.23
C VAL A 544 -1.94 -1.83 -44.70
N GLY A 545 -2.19 -0.60 -45.13
CA GLY A 545 -1.59 0.58 -44.52
C GLY A 545 -2.13 1.89 -45.08
N GLY A 546 -2.16 2.95 -44.26
CA GLY A 546 -2.54 4.30 -44.69
C GLY A 546 -1.44 5.07 -45.43
N PHE A 547 -0.31 4.41 -45.70
CA PHE A 547 0.86 4.97 -46.36
C PHE A 547 1.21 4.17 -47.61
N ALA A 548 2.01 4.76 -48.51
CA ALA A 548 2.47 4.08 -49.71
C ALA A 548 3.31 2.84 -49.37
N ARG A 549 2.81 1.66 -49.76
CA ARG A 549 3.46 0.36 -49.60
C ARG A 549 4.91 0.32 -50.08
N SER A 550 5.21 1.06 -51.14
CA SER A 550 6.52 1.12 -51.80
C SER A 550 7.67 1.46 -50.85
N GLY A 551 7.44 2.21 -49.77
CA GLY A 551 8.51 2.52 -48.83
C GLY A 551 8.91 1.33 -47.94
N LEU A 552 7.96 0.52 -47.44
CA LEU A 552 8.29 -0.71 -46.70
C LEU A 552 8.84 -1.79 -47.64
N ASP A 553 8.26 -1.96 -48.83
CA ASP A 553 8.79 -2.88 -49.83
C ASP A 553 10.24 -2.52 -50.21
N TYR A 554 10.59 -1.23 -50.26
CA TYR A 554 11.96 -0.81 -50.50
C TYR A 554 12.89 -1.23 -49.37
N VAL A 555 12.47 -1.14 -48.10
CA VAL A 555 13.26 -1.62 -46.94
C VAL A 555 13.57 -3.10 -47.07
N PHE A 556 12.57 -3.92 -47.37
CA PHE A 556 12.72 -5.38 -47.48
C PHE A 556 13.54 -5.80 -48.69
N ASN A 557 13.43 -5.10 -49.82
CA ASN A 557 14.10 -5.48 -51.07
C ASN A 557 15.47 -4.80 -51.25
N ASN A 558 15.77 -3.74 -50.50
CA ASN A 558 17.05 -3.01 -50.55
C ASN A 558 17.66 -2.86 -49.14
N PRO A 559 17.92 -3.98 -48.44
CA PRO A 559 18.24 -3.97 -47.01
C PRO A 559 19.59 -3.30 -46.67
N ASN A 560 20.43 -3.05 -47.68
CA ASN A 560 21.72 -2.37 -47.51
C ASN A 560 21.67 -0.86 -47.76
N SER A 561 20.58 -0.31 -48.33
CA SER A 561 20.52 1.10 -48.76
C SER A 561 19.32 1.88 -48.24
N PHE A 562 18.36 1.25 -47.55
CA PHE A 562 17.27 1.99 -46.91
C PHE A 562 17.78 2.92 -45.79
N THR A 563 17.02 3.98 -45.54
CA THR A 563 17.25 4.90 -44.41
C THR A 563 16.29 4.60 -43.27
N ALA A 564 16.75 4.74 -42.03
CA ALA A 564 15.93 4.62 -40.83
C ALA A 564 16.42 5.64 -39.79
N GLY A 565 15.50 6.10 -38.95
CA GLY A 565 15.72 7.24 -38.06
C GLY A 565 15.55 8.59 -38.77
N GLY A 566 15.99 9.68 -38.14
CA GLY A 566 15.81 11.05 -38.62
C GLY A 566 15.72 12.05 -37.47
N ALA A 567 15.33 13.30 -37.74
CA ALA A 567 15.28 14.39 -36.74
C ALA A 567 14.48 14.05 -35.47
N ASN A 568 13.51 13.12 -35.55
CA ASN A 568 12.70 12.64 -34.43
C ASN A 568 12.77 11.11 -34.25
N GLY A 569 13.73 10.41 -34.87
CA GLY A 569 13.88 8.95 -34.76
C GLY A 569 12.76 8.10 -35.40
N ALA A 570 11.67 8.69 -35.90
CA ALA A 570 10.47 7.95 -36.27
C ALA A 570 10.40 7.45 -37.74
N TYR A 571 11.29 7.89 -38.63
CA TYR A 571 11.15 7.64 -40.08
C TYR A 571 11.78 6.31 -40.52
N LEU A 572 11.15 5.70 -41.52
CA LEU A 572 11.66 4.53 -42.24
C LEU A 572 11.47 4.74 -43.74
N ASN A 573 12.59 4.91 -44.46
CA ASN A 573 12.65 5.16 -45.89
C ASN A 573 11.68 6.25 -46.39
N GLY A 574 11.62 7.37 -45.67
CA GLY A 574 10.76 8.50 -45.99
C GLY A 574 9.30 8.38 -45.54
N ILE A 575 8.89 7.24 -44.98
CA ILE A 575 7.58 7.07 -44.33
C ILE A 575 7.72 7.37 -42.84
N TRP A 576 6.80 8.16 -42.29
CA TRP A 576 6.73 8.40 -40.85
C TRP A 576 6.13 7.19 -40.12
N ALA A 577 6.91 6.56 -39.23
CA ALA A 577 6.53 5.51 -38.28
C ALA A 577 5.57 4.43 -38.84
N PRO A 578 5.88 3.79 -39.98
CA PRO A 578 4.95 2.86 -40.63
C PRO A 578 4.57 1.68 -39.73
N TRP A 579 5.53 1.11 -39.00
CA TRP A 579 5.27 0.00 -38.08
C TRP A 579 4.42 0.41 -36.87
N TYR A 580 4.50 1.68 -36.41
CA TYR A 580 3.61 2.19 -35.37
C TYR A 580 2.16 2.24 -35.86
N SER A 581 1.91 2.72 -37.09
CA SER A 581 0.56 2.79 -37.66
C SER A 581 -0.01 1.39 -37.88
N LEU A 582 0.81 0.47 -38.41
CA LEU A 582 0.42 -0.94 -38.52
C LEU A 582 0.08 -1.53 -37.16
N HIS A 583 0.94 -1.34 -36.15
CA HIS A 583 0.70 -1.82 -34.78
C HIS A 583 -0.70 -1.46 -34.26
N LYS A 584 -1.21 -0.24 -34.51
CA LYS A 584 -2.57 0.11 -34.07
C LYS A 584 -3.64 -0.72 -34.76
N ILE A 585 -3.49 -0.94 -36.07
CA ILE A 585 -4.42 -1.78 -36.84
C ILE A 585 -4.35 -3.23 -36.35
N TYR A 586 -3.15 -3.75 -36.06
CA TYR A 586 -2.99 -5.06 -35.44
C TYR A 586 -3.75 -5.16 -34.11
N GLU A 587 -3.51 -4.24 -33.16
CA GLU A 587 -4.19 -4.28 -31.86
C GLU A 587 -5.71 -4.16 -32.00
N GLY A 588 -6.21 -3.27 -32.88
CA GLY A 588 -7.64 -3.13 -33.13
C GLY A 588 -8.29 -4.40 -33.69
N LEU A 589 -7.61 -5.10 -34.62
CA LEU A 589 -8.09 -6.38 -35.17
C LEU A 589 -8.01 -7.52 -34.14
N ILE A 590 -6.92 -7.58 -33.37
CA ILE A 590 -6.75 -8.56 -32.29
C ILE A 590 -7.85 -8.35 -31.24
N ASP A 591 -8.10 -7.11 -30.82
CA ASP A 591 -9.16 -6.78 -29.85
C ASP A 591 -10.54 -7.15 -30.40
N ALA A 592 -10.82 -6.85 -31.68
CA ALA A 592 -12.07 -7.26 -32.33
C ALA A 592 -12.28 -8.78 -32.30
N TYR A 593 -11.23 -9.57 -32.48
CA TYR A 593 -11.30 -11.03 -32.34
C TYR A 593 -11.46 -11.44 -30.87
N THR A 594 -10.55 -11.03 -29.98
CA THR A 594 -10.51 -11.54 -28.59
C THR A 594 -11.66 -11.04 -27.72
N MET A 595 -12.21 -9.86 -28.02
CA MET A 595 -13.24 -9.23 -27.19
C MET A 595 -14.63 -9.34 -27.81
N LEU A 596 -14.76 -9.37 -29.14
CA LEU A 596 -16.05 -9.40 -29.85
C LEU A 596 -16.29 -10.68 -30.65
N GLY A 597 -15.31 -11.60 -30.70
CA GLY A 597 -15.41 -12.85 -31.44
C GLY A 597 -15.41 -12.69 -32.97
N ASN A 598 -14.92 -11.56 -33.50
CA ASN A 598 -14.92 -11.32 -34.95
C ASN A 598 -13.83 -12.16 -35.65
N LYS A 599 -14.24 -13.28 -36.26
CA LYS A 599 -13.32 -14.21 -36.94
C LYS A 599 -12.62 -13.63 -38.17
N GLN A 600 -13.30 -12.75 -38.92
CA GLN A 600 -12.70 -12.09 -40.07
C GLN A 600 -11.52 -11.20 -39.63
N ALA A 601 -11.61 -10.59 -38.45
CA ALA A 601 -10.50 -9.80 -37.91
C ALA A 601 -9.23 -10.64 -37.71
N LEU A 602 -9.37 -11.88 -37.23
CA LEU A 602 -8.25 -12.82 -37.11
C LEU A 602 -7.64 -13.17 -38.47
N GLU A 603 -8.48 -13.50 -39.46
CA GLU A 603 -8.01 -13.81 -40.83
C GLU A 603 -7.19 -12.65 -41.42
N VAL A 604 -7.69 -11.42 -41.27
CA VAL A 604 -7.03 -10.21 -41.78
C VAL A 604 -5.69 -9.98 -41.07
N VAL A 605 -5.64 -10.07 -39.74
CA VAL A 605 -4.41 -9.79 -38.99
C VAL A 605 -3.35 -10.88 -39.19
N GLU A 606 -3.74 -12.15 -39.38
CA GLU A 606 -2.80 -13.21 -39.79
C GLU A 606 -2.24 -12.98 -41.19
N GLY A 607 -3.06 -12.43 -42.11
CA GLY A 607 -2.60 -11.96 -43.42
C GLY A 607 -1.55 -10.84 -43.29
N MET A 608 -1.81 -9.83 -42.47
CA MET A 608 -0.84 -8.76 -42.18
C MET A 608 0.46 -9.33 -41.59
N ALA A 609 0.36 -10.30 -40.68
CA ALA A 609 1.52 -10.95 -40.06
C ALA A 609 2.34 -11.74 -41.09
N SER A 610 1.66 -12.35 -42.08
CA SER A 610 2.30 -13.06 -43.19
C SER A 610 3.13 -12.11 -44.07
N TYR A 611 2.59 -10.92 -44.40
CA TYR A 611 3.34 -9.87 -45.08
C TYR A 611 4.58 -9.44 -44.29
N ALA A 612 4.40 -9.16 -42.99
CA ALA A 612 5.49 -8.73 -42.11
C ALA A 612 6.61 -9.77 -42.01
N LYS A 613 6.25 -11.04 -41.87
CA LYS A 613 7.18 -12.17 -41.87
C LYS A 613 7.92 -12.28 -43.20
N ALA A 614 7.21 -12.32 -44.33
CA ALA A 614 7.83 -12.46 -45.64
C ALA A 614 8.80 -11.31 -45.96
N GLY A 615 8.50 -10.09 -45.50
CA GLY A 615 9.39 -8.94 -45.62
C GLY A 615 10.63 -9.06 -44.73
N THR A 616 10.44 -9.34 -43.43
CA THR A 616 11.53 -9.37 -42.45
C THR A 616 12.42 -10.61 -42.54
N ASP A 617 11.96 -11.72 -43.11
CA ASP A 617 12.79 -12.89 -43.41
C ASP A 617 13.91 -12.58 -44.42
N LYS A 618 13.80 -11.49 -45.18
CA LYS A 618 14.86 -10.99 -46.08
C LYS A 618 15.94 -10.18 -45.37
N LEU A 619 15.72 -9.82 -44.10
CA LEU A 619 16.65 -9.02 -43.30
C LEU A 619 17.44 -9.92 -42.36
N ASN A 620 18.75 -9.70 -42.25
CA ASN A 620 19.55 -10.28 -41.16
C ASN A 620 19.39 -9.46 -39.85
N ASP A 621 19.95 -9.94 -38.74
CA ASP A 621 19.78 -9.30 -37.42
C ASP A 621 20.28 -7.85 -37.38
N ALA A 622 21.41 -7.54 -38.03
CA ALA A 622 21.93 -6.17 -38.10
C ALA A 622 21.02 -5.24 -38.91
N GLN A 623 20.42 -5.76 -39.98
CA GLN A 623 19.45 -5.01 -40.80
C GLN A 623 18.10 -4.84 -40.08
N MET A 624 17.68 -5.83 -39.29
CA MET A 624 16.54 -5.71 -38.39
C MET A 624 16.77 -4.62 -37.34
N GLU A 625 17.89 -4.64 -36.62
CA GLU A 625 18.23 -3.59 -35.64
C GLU A 625 18.24 -2.19 -36.31
N LYS A 626 18.79 -2.08 -37.53
CA LYS A 626 18.73 -0.83 -38.30
C LYS A 626 17.30 -0.40 -38.61
N MET A 627 16.42 -1.33 -39.00
CA MET A 627 15.00 -1.03 -39.26
C MET A 627 14.29 -0.55 -37.98
N LEU A 628 14.61 -1.17 -36.84
CA LEU A 628 14.04 -0.85 -35.53
C LEU A 628 14.51 0.50 -34.95
N LEU A 629 15.44 1.20 -35.62
CA LEU A 629 15.70 2.62 -35.34
C LEU A 629 14.45 3.48 -35.61
N GLY A 630 13.67 3.14 -36.64
CA GLY A 630 12.38 3.77 -36.89
C GLY A 630 11.35 3.35 -35.85
N GLU A 631 10.48 4.29 -35.44
CA GLU A 631 9.42 3.99 -34.47
C GLU A 631 8.47 2.89 -34.98
N HIS A 632 8.27 1.88 -34.13
CA HIS A 632 7.51 0.68 -34.46
C HIS A 632 6.43 0.33 -33.42
N GLY A 633 6.17 1.23 -32.46
CA GLY A 633 5.23 0.99 -31.38
C GLY A 633 5.49 -0.35 -30.66
N GLY A 634 4.42 -1.02 -30.26
CA GLY A 634 4.44 -2.33 -29.61
C GLY A 634 4.16 -3.47 -30.59
N ILE A 635 4.66 -3.41 -31.83
CA ILE A 635 4.40 -4.49 -32.81
C ILE A 635 4.90 -5.87 -32.32
N ASN A 636 5.92 -5.88 -31.45
CA ASN A 636 6.36 -7.09 -30.76
C ASN A 636 5.28 -7.62 -29.78
N GLU A 637 4.52 -6.75 -29.10
CA GLU A 637 3.33 -7.14 -28.32
C GLU A 637 2.29 -7.79 -29.25
N SER A 638 1.98 -7.18 -30.40
CA SER A 638 0.98 -7.71 -31.32
C SER A 638 1.30 -9.12 -31.81
N PHE A 639 2.56 -9.38 -32.18
CA PHE A 639 3.00 -10.73 -32.57
C PHE A 639 2.99 -11.71 -31.39
N ALA A 640 3.31 -11.26 -30.18
CA ALA A 640 3.19 -12.09 -28.98
C ALA A 640 1.72 -12.46 -28.70
N ARG A 641 0.78 -11.52 -28.85
CA ARG A 641 -0.67 -11.78 -28.75
C ARG A 641 -1.17 -12.73 -29.85
N LEU A 642 -0.67 -12.63 -31.08
CA LEU A 642 -1.00 -13.61 -32.13
C LEU A 642 -0.47 -15.00 -31.83
N TYR A 643 0.71 -15.13 -31.20
CA TYR A 643 1.19 -16.41 -30.71
C TYR A 643 0.29 -16.99 -29.62
N GLU A 644 -0.14 -16.16 -28.67
CA GLU A 644 -1.10 -16.55 -27.63
C GLU A 644 -2.42 -17.07 -28.22
N ILE A 645 -2.94 -16.40 -29.26
CA ILE A 645 -4.20 -16.78 -29.92
C ILE A 645 -4.08 -18.05 -30.77
N THR A 646 -3.00 -18.20 -31.52
CA THR A 646 -2.90 -19.21 -32.59
C THR A 646 -1.98 -20.38 -32.27
N GLY A 647 -1.10 -20.23 -31.28
CA GLY A 647 -0.03 -21.19 -30.96
C GLY A 647 1.10 -21.28 -32.01
N LYS A 648 1.06 -20.50 -33.10
CA LYS A 648 2.05 -20.59 -34.19
C LYS A 648 3.40 -19.98 -33.78
N GLU A 649 4.44 -20.81 -33.70
CA GLU A 649 5.77 -20.38 -33.23
C GLU A 649 6.42 -19.27 -34.07
N GLU A 650 6.04 -19.14 -35.34
CA GLU A 650 6.53 -18.07 -36.19
C GLU A 650 6.20 -16.67 -35.62
N TYR A 651 5.09 -16.51 -34.91
CA TYR A 651 4.70 -15.24 -34.33
C TYR A 651 5.51 -14.89 -33.08
N ILE A 652 5.79 -15.84 -32.19
CA ILE A 652 6.68 -15.54 -31.05
C ILE A 652 8.12 -15.28 -31.53
N ASN A 653 8.57 -15.98 -32.58
CA ASN A 653 9.85 -15.71 -33.20
C ASN A 653 9.88 -14.30 -33.83
N LEU A 654 8.79 -13.89 -34.50
CA LEU A 654 8.67 -12.55 -35.05
C LEU A 654 8.64 -11.49 -33.95
N ALA A 655 7.90 -11.70 -32.85
CA ALA A 655 7.90 -10.83 -31.68
C ALA A 655 9.31 -10.62 -31.12
N LYS A 656 10.09 -11.69 -30.99
CA LYS A 656 11.49 -11.63 -30.56
C LYS A 656 12.38 -10.89 -31.57
N ARG A 657 12.18 -11.05 -32.88
CA ARG A 657 12.90 -10.31 -33.92
C ARG A 657 12.58 -8.81 -33.96
N PHE A 658 11.38 -8.41 -33.54
CA PHE A 658 10.99 -7.01 -33.37
C PHE A 658 11.36 -6.42 -31.99
N SER A 659 12.06 -7.18 -31.14
CA SER A 659 12.53 -6.72 -29.85
C SER A 659 13.88 -6.00 -29.98
N HIS A 660 13.84 -4.66 -30.04
CA HIS A 660 15.00 -3.80 -30.31
C HIS A 660 16.10 -3.91 -29.25
N LYS A 661 17.18 -4.63 -29.57
CA LYS A 661 18.23 -5.00 -28.61
C LYS A 661 19.05 -3.81 -28.14
N ALA A 662 19.27 -2.81 -28.99
CA ALA A 662 19.94 -1.57 -28.60
C ALA A 662 19.28 -0.83 -27.41
N ILE A 663 17.97 -1.05 -27.18
CA ILE A 663 17.23 -0.50 -26.03
C ILE A 663 17.13 -1.52 -24.89
N MET A 664 16.85 -2.78 -25.22
CA MET A 664 16.57 -3.81 -24.21
C MET A 664 17.83 -4.35 -23.52
N ASP A 665 18.97 -4.48 -24.21
CA ASP A 665 20.17 -5.06 -23.60
C ASP A 665 20.71 -4.24 -22.41
N PRO A 666 20.80 -2.90 -22.48
CA PRO A 666 21.14 -2.08 -21.30
C PRO A 666 20.14 -2.27 -20.15
N LEU A 667 18.84 -2.32 -20.45
CA LEU A 667 17.80 -2.50 -19.43
C LEU A 667 17.91 -3.87 -18.75
N ALA A 668 18.16 -4.94 -19.51
CA ALA A 668 18.38 -6.29 -18.97
C ALA A 668 19.60 -6.35 -18.02
N GLN A 669 20.59 -5.47 -18.25
CA GLN A 669 21.80 -5.33 -17.43
C GLN A 669 21.63 -4.34 -16.26
N GLY A 670 20.44 -3.74 -16.10
CA GLY A 670 20.19 -2.74 -15.05
C GLY A 670 20.81 -1.37 -15.33
N VAL A 671 20.98 -1.00 -16.60
CA VAL A 671 21.55 0.28 -17.03
C VAL A 671 20.47 1.18 -17.63
N ASP A 672 20.29 2.37 -17.07
CA ASP A 672 19.40 3.41 -17.60
C ASP A 672 20.12 4.26 -18.67
N ASN A 673 19.82 3.98 -19.95
CA ASN A 673 20.26 4.77 -21.11
C ASN A 673 19.08 5.47 -21.81
N LEU A 674 18.08 5.92 -21.05
CA LEU A 674 16.84 6.47 -21.62
C LEU A 674 16.91 7.98 -21.95
N THR A 675 17.86 8.72 -21.36
CA THR A 675 17.95 10.18 -21.49
C THR A 675 18.00 10.64 -22.96
N GLY A 676 17.12 11.58 -23.32
CA GLY A 676 17.02 12.14 -24.66
C GLY A 676 16.32 11.25 -25.68
N LEU A 677 15.88 10.04 -25.32
CA LEU A 677 15.07 9.20 -26.19
C LEU A 677 13.60 9.64 -26.13
N HIS A 678 12.91 9.56 -27.29
CA HIS A 678 11.47 9.75 -27.37
C HIS A 678 10.76 8.67 -26.52
N ALA A 679 10.04 9.09 -25.49
CA ALA A 679 9.57 8.23 -24.41
C ALA A 679 8.49 7.25 -24.88
N ASN A 680 7.45 7.75 -25.56
CA ASN A 680 6.35 6.94 -26.07
C ASN A 680 6.78 5.90 -27.12
N THR A 681 7.93 6.10 -27.77
CA THR A 681 8.48 5.08 -28.66
C THR A 681 9.05 3.91 -27.88
N GLN A 682 9.62 4.13 -26.70
CA GLN A 682 10.29 3.06 -25.95
C GLN A 682 9.29 2.23 -25.14
N ILE A 683 8.33 2.86 -24.46
CA ILE A 683 7.43 2.17 -23.52
C ILE A 683 6.69 0.98 -24.17
N PRO A 684 6.11 1.08 -25.39
CA PRO A 684 5.46 -0.05 -26.06
C PRO A 684 6.38 -1.21 -26.41
N LYS A 685 7.66 -0.95 -26.69
CA LYS A 685 8.65 -2.02 -26.91
C LYS A 685 8.77 -2.88 -25.66
N ILE A 686 8.74 -2.23 -24.50
CA ILE A 686 8.87 -2.86 -23.18
C ILE A 686 7.58 -3.57 -22.77
N ILE A 687 6.40 -3.06 -23.14
CA ILE A 687 5.13 -3.81 -23.02
C ILE A 687 5.24 -5.14 -23.78
N GLY A 688 5.76 -5.12 -25.02
CA GLY A 688 6.02 -6.33 -25.77
C GLY A 688 7.03 -7.27 -25.10
N ALA A 689 8.07 -6.74 -24.44
CA ALA A 689 8.98 -7.54 -23.62
C ALA A 689 8.24 -8.24 -22.46
N ALA A 690 7.47 -7.50 -21.67
CA ALA A 690 6.67 -8.06 -20.57
C ALA A 690 5.72 -9.16 -21.05
N ARG A 691 5.05 -8.97 -22.19
CA ARG A 691 4.19 -9.99 -22.83
C ARG A 691 4.97 -11.22 -23.28
N ILE A 692 6.13 -11.03 -23.92
CA ILE A 692 6.99 -12.17 -24.33
C ILE A 692 7.43 -12.97 -23.10
N TYR A 693 7.81 -12.32 -22.00
CA TYR A 693 8.11 -13.01 -20.75
C TYR A 693 6.91 -13.82 -20.25
N ALA A 694 5.72 -13.21 -20.16
CA ALA A 694 4.51 -13.91 -19.72
C ALA A 694 4.19 -15.17 -20.53
N LEU A 695 4.55 -15.20 -21.82
CA LEU A 695 4.30 -16.33 -22.72
C LEU A 695 5.44 -17.34 -22.82
N THR A 696 6.65 -17.00 -22.36
CA THR A 696 7.86 -17.81 -22.60
C THR A 696 8.69 -18.12 -21.36
N GLY A 697 8.48 -17.41 -20.24
CA GLY A 697 9.30 -17.51 -19.03
C GLY A 697 10.74 -16.99 -19.19
N ASP A 698 11.06 -16.30 -20.30
CA ASP A 698 12.42 -15.84 -20.58
C ASP A 698 12.80 -14.62 -19.72
N GLU A 699 13.57 -14.88 -18.66
CA GLU A 699 14.03 -13.93 -17.65
C GLU A 699 14.76 -12.69 -18.22
N TYR A 700 15.31 -12.76 -19.44
CA TYR A 700 15.84 -11.56 -20.10
C TYR A 700 14.75 -10.49 -20.23
N TYR A 701 13.57 -10.88 -20.70
CA TYR A 701 12.47 -9.95 -20.96
C TYR A 701 11.81 -9.46 -19.67
N ARG A 702 11.80 -10.28 -18.60
CA ARG A 702 11.37 -9.86 -17.26
C ARG A 702 12.21 -8.70 -16.75
N LYS A 703 13.54 -8.87 -16.76
CA LYS A 703 14.50 -7.86 -16.28
C LYS A 703 14.39 -6.55 -17.07
N VAL A 704 14.21 -6.65 -18.38
CA VAL A 704 13.96 -5.49 -19.25
C VAL A 704 12.74 -4.69 -18.77
N ALA A 705 11.63 -5.37 -18.53
CA ALA A 705 10.38 -4.74 -18.11
C ALA A 705 10.46 -4.12 -16.71
N GLU A 706 10.95 -4.88 -15.73
CA GLU A 706 11.06 -4.42 -14.34
C GLU A 706 12.04 -3.24 -14.20
N ASN A 707 13.23 -3.32 -14.81
CA ASN A 707 14.21 -2.25 -14.70
C ASN A 707 13.73 -0.97 -15.39
N PHE A 708 13.12 -1.09 -16.59
CA PHE A 708 12.54 0.07 -17.27
C PHE A 708 11.46 0.75 -16.42
N TRP A 709 10.54 -0.03 -15.86
CA TRP A 709 9.48 0.51 -15.01
C TRP A 709 10.07 1.27 -13.81
N LYS A 710 11.03 0.66 -13.09
CA LYS A 710 11.69 1.30 -11.94
C LYS A 710 12.40 2.59 -12.32
N PHE A 711 13.14 2.60 -13.43
CA PHE A 711 13.83 3.81 -13.90
C PHE A 711 12.87 4.93 -14.25
N VAL A 712 11.77 4.63 -14.94
CA VAL A 712 10.79 5.65 -15.33
C VAL A 712 10.01 6.16 -14.12
N VAL A 713 9.51 5.25 -13.28
CA VAL A 713 8.67 5.60 -12.13
C VAL A 713 9.45 6.40 -11.09
N TYR A 714 10.63 5.92 -10.66
CA TYR A 714 11.35 6.57 -9.55
C TYR A 714 12.19 7.76 -9.98
N ASN A 715 12.72 7.78 -11.22
CA ASN A 715 13.72 8.77 -11.60
C ASN A 715 13.24 9.77 -12.66
N ARG A 716 12.10 9.52 -13.31
CA ARG A 716 11.69 10.26 -14.53
C ARG A 716 10.22 10.69 -14.56
N SER A 717 9.45 10.38 -13.51
CA SER A 717 8.03 10.72 -13.42
C SER A 717 7.80 11.98 -12.60
N TYR A 718 6.87 12.82 -13.03
CA TYR A 718 6.44 14.05 -12.36
C TYR A 718 5.45 13.74 -11.23
N ALA A 719 5.02 14.75 -10.48
CA ALA A 719 4.07 14.59 -9.37
C ALA A 719 2.75 13.92 -9.79
N ASN A 720 2.28 14.17 -11.02
CA ASN A 720 1.09 13.52 -11.60
C ASN A 720 1.34 12.08 -12.11
N GLY A 721 2.56 11.56 -11.98
CA GLY A 721 3.00 10.23 -12.45
C GLY A 721 3.30 10.15 -13.95
N GLY A 722 3.05 11.21 -14.71
CA GLY A 722 3.45 11.31 -16.11
C GLY A 722 4.96 11.49 -16.27
N ASN A 723 5.50 11.29 -17.46
CA ASN A 723 6.93 11.43 -17.74
C ASN A 723 7.17 12.11 -19.09
N SER A 724 8.43 12.47 -19.32
CA SER A 724 8.93 13.24 -20.48
C SER A 724 8.62 14.73 -20.45
N ASP A 725 9.43 15.49 -21.17
CA ASP A 725 9.18 16.88 -21.55
C ASP A 725 9.43 17.01 -23.05
N ASN A 726 8.47 17.62 -23.77
CA ASN A 726 8.49 17.65 -25.23
C ASN A 726 8.71 16.24 -25.82
N GLU A 727 7.99 15.24 -25.28
CA GLU A 727 8.00 13.81 -25.67
C GLU A 727 9.27 13.02 -25.32
N HIS A 728 10.33 13.66 -24.81
CA HIS A 728 11.61 13.00 -24.59
C HIS A 728 11.91 12.81 -23.10
N PHE A 729 12.53 11.69 -22.75
CA PHE A 729 13.01 11.49 -21.38
C PHE A 729 14.06 12.55 -21.03
N THR A 730 13.86 13.23 -19.90
CA THR A 730 14.75 14.27 -19.39
C THR A 730 16.06 13.66 -18.86
N ALA A 731 17.03 14.48 -18.49
CA ALA A 731 18.15 13.99 -17.67
C ALA A 731 17.65 13.60 -16.26
N LEU A 732 18.36 12.70 -15.57
CA LEU A 732 17.90 12.11 -14.31
C LEU A 732 17.65 13.15 -13.19
N ASP A 733 18.39 14.25 -13.19
CA ASP A 733 18.28 15.35 -12.23
C ASP A 733 17.37 16.50 -12.73
N LYS A 734 16.64 16.29 -13.84
CA LYS A 734 15.83 17.33 -14.49
C LYS A 734 14.34 16.98 -14.50
N GLU A 735 13.55 18.01 -14.23
CA GLU A 735 12.10 17.99 -14.17
C GLU A 735 11.57 19.37 -14.65
N PRO A 736 11.83 19.73 -15.92
CA PRO A 736 11.38 21.01 -16.46
C PRO A 736 9.86 21.10 -16.37
N LEU A 737 9.38 22.18 -15.78
CA LEU A 737 7.96 22.53 -15.73
C LEU A 737 7.64 23.38 -16.97
N SER A 738 7.07 22.76 -18.00
CA SER A 738 6.83 23.38 -19.29
C SER A 738 5.41 23.12 -19.80
N SER A 739 5.03 23.83 -20.88
CA SER A 739 3.75 23.60 -21.56
C SER A 739 3.69 22.26 -22.30
N THR A 740 4.82 21.57 -22.41
CA THR A 740 4.99 20.27 -23.08
C THR A 740 5.39 19.17 -22.11
N SER A 741 5.23 19.41 -20.80
CA SER A 741 5.48 18.39 -19.80
C SER A 741 4.45 17.27 -19.90
N THR A 742 4.89 16.04 -19.70
CA THR A 742 4.07 14.83 -19.59
C THR A 742 3.08 14.61 -20.76
N GLU A 743 3.48 13.77 -21.72
CA GLU A 743 2.60 13.30 -22.80
C GLU A 743 1.61 12.23 -22.28
N THR A 744 0.33 12.33 -22.66
CA THR A 744 -0.72 11.40 -22.22
C THR A 744 -0.46 9.95 -22.65
N CYS A 745 0.06 9.72 -23.87
CA CYS A 745 0.38 8.37 -24.34
C CYS A 745 1.39 7.64 -23.45
N ASN A 746 2.36 8.37 -22.89
CA ASN A 746 3.37 7.78 -22.01
C ASN A 746 2.71 7.18 -20.79
N SER A 747 1.77 7.91 -20.19
CA SER A 747 1.00 7.43 -19.05
C SER A 747 0.11 6.25 -19.42
N TYR A 748 -0.63 6.29 -20.54
CA TYR A 748 -1.41 5.14 -21.02
C TYR A 748 -0.54 3.87 -21.14
N ASN A 749 0.63 4.00 -21.78
CA ASN A 749 1.51 2.85 -22.00
C ASN A 749 2.21 2.39 -20.70
N MET A 750 2.55 3.30 -19.80
CA MET A 750 3.06 2.94 -18.48
C MET A 750 2.02 2.22 -17.64
N LEU A 751 0.73 2.60 -17.73
CA LEU A 751 -0.36 1.86 -17.11
C LEU A 751 -0.47 0.43 -17.68
N LYS A 752 -0.44 0.26 -19.02
CA LYS A 752 -0.40 -1.07 -19.65
C LYS A 752 0.77 -1.93 -19.17
N LEU A 753 1.98 -1.36 -19.08
CA LEU A 753 3.15 -2.07 -18.56
C LEU A 753 2.96 -2.47 -17.10
N THR A 754 2.40 -1.57 -16.30
CA THR A 754 2.11 -1.79 -14.87
C THR A 754 1.10 -2.92 -14.67
N GLU A 755 0.05 -3.00 -15.50
CA GLU A 755 -0.91 -4.12 -15.49
C GLU A 755 -0.21 -5.47 -15.71
N LEU A 756 0.72 -5.53 -16.68
CA LEU A 756 1.46 -6.77 -16.98
C LEU A 756 2.41 -7.15 -15.85
N LEU A 757 3.16 -6.19 -15.29
CA LEU A 757 4.03 -6.46 -14.15
C LEU A 757 3.24 -6.91 -12.92
N TYR A 758 2.09 -6.28 -12.66
CA TYR A 758 1.20 -6.69 -11.59
C TYR A 758 0.63 -8.10 -11.79
N SER A 759 0.33 -8.50 -13.04
CA SER A 759 -0.10 -9.88 -13.33
C SER A 759 0.99 -10.93 -13.08
N ILE A 760 2.26 -10.53 -13.10
CA ILE A 760 3.41 -11.38 -12.79
C ILE A 760 3.65 -11.44 -11.29
N GLU A 761 3.53 -10.30 -10.60
CA GLU A 761 3.78 -10.17 -9.17
C GLU A 761 2.86 -9.11 -8.55
N GLN A 762 1.91 -9.53 -7.71
CA GLN A 762 0.83 -8.67 -7.19
C GLN A 762 1.29 -7.77 -6.03
N LYS A 763 2.19 -6.83 -6.31
CA LYS A 763 2.64 -5.84 -5.32
C LYS A 763 1.77 -4.58 -5.33
N ALA A 764 1.41 -4.08 -4.15
CA ALA A 764 0.66 -2.83 -3.99
C ALA A 764 1.36 -1.62 -4.64
N GLU A 765 2.69 -1.60 -4.70
CA GLU A 765 3.47 -0.50 -5.29
C GLU A 765 3.13 -0.21 -6.77
N TYR A 766 2.81 -1.26 -7.53
CA TYR A 766 2.37 -1.12 -8.92
C TYR A 766 1.03 -0.40 -8.98
N VAL A 767 0.13 -0.73 -8.07
CA VAL A 767 -1.19 -0.13 -7.97
C VAL A 767 -1.11 1.29 -7.41
N ASP A 768 -0.17 1.60 -6.52
CA ASP A 768 0.07 2.98 -6.03
C ASP A 768 0.48 3.90 -7.19
N TYR A 769 1.39 3.43 -8.06
CA TYR A 769 1.73 4.16 -9.29
C TYR A 769 0.53 4.27 -10.24
N TYR A 770 -0.20 3.17 -10.43
CA TYR A 770 -1.39 3.14 -11.29
C TYR A 770 -2.44 4.15 -10.83
N GLU A 771 -2.77 4.17 -9.54
CA GLU A 771 -3.72 5.08 -8.90
C GLU A 771 -3.28 6.54 -9.07
N ASN A 772 -2.01 6.85 -8.81
CA ASN A 772 -1.47 8.19 -8.97
C ASN A 772 -1.63 8.70 -10.41
N VAL A 773 -1.26 7.90 -11.41
CA VAL A 773 -1.36 8.29 -12.83
C VAL A 773 -2.83 8.37 -13.27
N LEU A 774 -3.67 7.44 -12.82
CA LEU A 774 -5.08 7.36 -13.18
C LEU A 774 -5.81 8.63 -12.75
N TYR A 775 -5.71 9.02 -11.48
CA TYR A 775 -6.38 10.21 -10.95
C TYR A 775 -5.74 11.50 -11.47
N ASN A 776 -4.41 11.59 -11.52
CA ASN A 776 -3.74 12.89 -11.66
C ASN A 776 -3.32 13.24 -13.09
N HIS A 777 -3.30 12.26 -13.99
CA HIS A 777 -2.99 12.48 -15.40
C HIS A 777 -4.12 12.00 -16.31
N ILE A 778 -4.50 10.72 -16.24
CA ILE A 778 -5.44 10.12 -17.20
C ILE A 778 -6.85 10.72 -17.07
N LEU A 779 -7.39 10.81 -15.87
CA LEU A 779 -8.75 11.36 -15.66
C LEU A 779 -8.83 12.81 -16.15
N GLY A 780 -7.80 13.63 -15.85
CA GLY A 780 -7.72 15.02 -16.28
C GLY A 780 -7.37 15.25 -17.75
N SER A 781 -7.03 14.18 -18.50
CA SER A 781 -6.66 14.25 -19.92
C SER A 781 -7.86 14.30 -20.88
N GLN A 782 -9.06 14.07 -20.36
CA GLN A 782 -10.32 14.20 -21.09
C GLN A 782 -11.06 15.47 -20.66
N ASN A 783 -11.56 16.23 -21.63
CA ASN A 783 -12.49 17.31 -21.33
C ASN A 783 -13.80 16.70 -20.81
N PRO A 784 -14.27 17.05 -19.60
CA PRO A 784 -15.41 16.40 -18.96
C PRO A 784 -16.76 16.71 -19.64
N THR A 785 -16.81 17.57 -20.65
CA THR A 785 -18.04 17.90 -21.38
C THR A 785 -17.96 17.53 -22.85
N THR A 786 -16.83 17.77 -23.50
CA THR A 786 -16.70 17.56 -24.95
C THR A 786 -16.02 16.24 -25.33
N GLY A 787 -15.40 15.56 -24.37
CA GLY A 787 -14.62 14.34 -24.60
C GLY A 787 -13.29 14.55 -25.36
N GLN A 788 -12.96 15.79 -25.76
CA GLN A 788 -11.68 16.12 -26.40
C GLN A 788 -10.48 15.77 -25.49
N LYS A 789 -9.31 15.52 -26.09
CA LYS A 789 -8.14 14.98 -25.38
C LYS A 789 -7.01 16.00 -25.25
N THR A 790 -6.21 15.88 -24.20
CA THR A 790 -4.93 16.58 -24.05
C THR A 790 -3.81 15.78 -24.69
N TYR A 791 -2.87 16.47 -25.35
CA TYR A 791 -1.61 15.86 -25.77
C TYR A 791 -0.58 15.91 -24.63
N TYR A 792 -0.28 17.13 -24.18
CA TYR A 792 0.54 17.43 -23.02
C TYR A 792 -0.33 17.94 -21.88
N ILE A 793 0.12 17.70 -20.65
CA ILE A 793 -0.42 18.36 -19.46
C ILE A 793 0.57 19.45 -19.04
N ASP A 794 0.20 20.71 -19.26
CA ASP A 794 1.01 21.87 -18.88
C ASP A 794 1.22 21.89 -17.36
N LEU A 795 2.47 21.72 -16.91
CA LEU A 795 2.84 21.73 -15.48
C LEU A 795 3.54 23.04 -15.07
N ARG A 796 3.60 24.04 -15.95
CA ARG A 796 4.12 25.37 -15.58
C ARG A 796 3.32 25.93 -14.42
N MET A 797 4.01 26.66 -13.55
CA MET A 797 3.36 27.47 -12.53
C MET A 797 2.47 28.53 -13.23
N GLY A 798 1.14 28.39 -13.11
CA GLY A 798 0.17 29.22 -13.80
C GLY A 798 -0.16 28.80 -15.23
N GLY A 799 0.17 27.55 -15.60
CA GLY A 799 -0.19 26.92 -16.88
C GLY A 799 -1.68 26.55 -16.98
N ASN A 800 -2.09 26.01 -18.12
CA ASN A 800 -3.47 25.60 -18.39
C ASN A 800 -3.53 24.41 -19.36
N LYS A 801 -4.54 23.54 -19.22
CA LYS A 801 -4.69 22.39 -20.12
C LYS A 801 -5.30 22.84 -21.44
N THR A 802 -4.90 22.18 -22.52
CA THR A 802 -5.44 22.40 -23.87
C THR A 802 -6.03 21.11 -24.40
N TYR A 803 -7.26 21.16 -24.88
CA TYR A 803 -7.98 20.01 -25.46
C TYR A 803 -8.18 20.21 -26.96
N ARG A 804 -7.92 19.15 -27.75
CA ARG A 804 -7.95 19.20 -29.22
C ARG A 804 -8.65 17.98 -29.82
N LYS A 805 -9.00 18.07 -31.11
CA LYS A 805 -9.56 16.98 -31.93
C LYS A 805 -8.79 16.89 -33.28
N ASP A 806 -7.48 16.70 -33.19
CA ASP A 806 -6.55 16.87 -34.33
C ASP A 806 -5.83 15.56 -34.76
N PHE A 807 -6.36 14.39 -34.37
CA PHE A 807 -5.85 13.05 -34.74
C PHE A 807 -4.38 12.79 -34.41
N GLU A 808 -3.84 13.49 -33.43
CA GLU A 808 -2.54 13.23 -32.83
C GLU A 808 -2.52 11.87 -32.11
N CYS A 809 -1.33 11.32 -31.79
CA CYS A 809 -1.21 10.02 -31.10
C CYS A 809 -2.00 9.96 -29.77
N CYS A 810 -1.98 11.04 -28.98
CA CYS A 810 -2.73 11.17 -27.71
C CYS A 810 -4.24 11.21 -27.90
N MET A 811 -4.74 11.57 -29.08
CA MET A 811 -6.15 11.40 -29.41
C MET A 811 -6.49 9.91 -29.52
N GLY A 812 -5.60 9.14 -30.15
CA GLY A 812 -5.68 7.67 -30.24
C GLY A 812 -5.74 6.99 -28.87
N THR A 813 -4.71 7.13 -28.04
CA THR A 813 -4.69 6.53 -26.69
C THR A 813 -5.76 7.13 -25.78
N GLY A 814 -6.04 8.42 -25.91
CA GLY A 814 -7.10 9.11 -25.17
C GLY A 814 -8.50 8.59 -25.48
N MET A 815 -8.75 8.04 -26.67
CA MET A 815 -10.00 7.34 -27.00
C MET A 815 -10.15 6.03 -26.21
N GLU A 816 -9.05 5.32 -25.95
CA GLU A 816 -9.08 4.05 -25.23
C GLU A 816 -9.18 4.20 -23.72
N ASN A 817 -8.59 5.26 -23.16
CA ASN A 817 -8.50 5.48 -21.70
C ASN A 817 -9.83 5.27 -20.95
N PRO A 818 -10.97 5.87 -21.36
CA PRO A 818 -12.19 5.78 -20.55
C PRO A 818 -12.72 4.35 -20.44
N GLY A 819 -12.62 3.56 -21.51
CA GLY A 819 -13.03 2.15 -21.51
C GLY A 819 -12.16 1.23 -20.66
N ARG A 820 -11.09 1.75 -20.03
CA ARG A 820 -10.09 0.99 -19.27
C ARG A 820 -10.08 1.30 -17.78
N TYR A 821 -10.92 2.21 -17.29
CA TYR A 821 -10.92 2.62 -15.88
C TYR A 821 -11.17 1.47 -14.91
N ASN A 822 -11.86 0.41 -15.34
CA ASN A 822 -12.21 -0.74 -14.52
C ASN A 822 -11.10 -1.80 -14.37
N ARG A 823 -10.06 -1.77 -15.22
CA ARG A 823 -9.09 -2.87 -15.40
C ARG A 823 -8.29 -3.26 -14.16
N MET A 824 -8.01 -2.27 -13.31
CA MET A 824 -7.24 -2.45 -12.08
C MET A 824 -8.07 -2.17 -10.84
N ILE A 825 -9.41 -2.09 -10.94
CA ILE A 825 -10.25 -2.01 -9.74
C ILE A 825 -10.13 -3.31 -8.96
N TYR A 826 -10.27 -4.42 -9.67
CA TYR A 826 -10.04 -5.76 -9.14
C TYR A 826 -8.99 -6.47 -9.95
N TYR A 827 -8.32 -7.41 -9.31
CA TYR A 827 -7.58 -8.47 -9.97
C TYR A 827 -7.97 -9.78 -9.31
N LYS A 828 -7.97 -10.88 -10.04
CA LYS A 828 -8.17 -12.19 -9.44
C LYS A 828 -7.04 -13.11 -9.86
N ASP A 829 -6.65 -13.97 -8.94
CA ASP A 829 -5.92 -15.19 -9.25
C ASP A 829 -6.71 -16.39 -8.71
N ASP A 830 -6.08 -17.55 -8.72
CA ASP A 830 -6.65 -18.81 -8.28
C ASP A 830 -7.09 -18.80 -6.81
N SER A 831 -6.47 -17.92 -6.01
CA SER A 831 -6.53 -17.90 -4.56
C SER A 831 -7.46 -16.84 -4.00
N ALA A 832 -7.54 -15.68 -4.67
CA ALA A 832 -8.16 -14.52 -4.11
C ALA A 832 -8.68 -13.54 -5.16
N LEU A 833 -9.65 -12.73 -4.72
CA LEU A 833 -10.02 -11.49 -5.38
C LEU A 833 -9.31 -10.32 -4.71
N PHE A 834 -8.41 -9.67 -5.44
CA PHE A 834 -7.72 -8.46 -5.03
C PHE A 834 -8.59 -7.24 -5.31
N VAL A 835 -8.77 -6.39 -4.31
CA VAL A 835 -9.42 -5.09 -4.38
C VAL A 835 -8.32 -4.04 -4.37
N ASN A 836 -8.07 -3.48 -5.55
CA ASN A 836 -6.91 -2.65 -5.84
C ASN A 836 -7.25 -1.16 -5.81
N LEU A 837 -8.33 -0.75 -6.49
CA LEU A 837 -8.77 0.65 -6.53
C LEU A 837 -10.12 0.82 -5.85
N PHE A 838 -10.26 1.93 -5.13
CA PHE A 838 -11.49 2.28 -4.42
C PHE A 838 -12.41 3.07 -5.33
N ILE A 839 -13.03 2.38 -6.29
CA ILE A 839 -13.90 2.96 -7.31
C ILE A 839 -15.24 2.21 -7.31
N ASN A 840 -16.33 2.97 -7.33
CA ASN A 840 -17.70 2.47 -7.45
C ASN A 840 -17.86 1.49 -8.61
N SER A 841 -18.17 0.25 -8.28
CA SER A 841 -18.18 -0.85 -9.24
C SER A 841 -18.92 -2.07 -8.73
N THR A 842 -19.34 -2.92 -9.65
CA THR A 842 -19.73 -4.30 -9.36
C THR A 842 -18.74 -5.26 -9.97
N VAL A 843 -18.57 -6.43 -9.35
CA VAL A 843 -17.86 -7.54 -9.95
C VAL A 843 -18.62 -8.85 -9.79
N ASP A 844 -18.71 -9.59 -10.89
CA ASP A 844 -19.26 -10.95 -10.96
C ASP A 844 -18.11 -11.96 -11.00
N TRP A 845 -17.71 -12.47 -9.84
CA TRP A 845 -16.70 -13.51 -9.70
C TRP A 845 -17.31 -14.89 -9.91
N LYS A 846 -17.66 -15.15 -11.17
CA LYS A 846 -18.37 -16.36 -11.62
C LYS A 846 -17.71 -17.67 -11.19
N GLU A 847 -16.39 -17.75 -11.16
CA GLU A 847 -15.66 -18.97 -10.82
C GLU A 847 -15.82 -19.38 -9.35
N ARG A 848 -16.22 -18.44 -8.49
CA ARG A 848 -16.53 -18.70 -7.08
C ARG A 848 -18.00 -18.50 -6.74
N ASP A 849 -18.87 -18.26 -7.73
CA ASP A 849 -20.28 -17.94 -7.50
C ASP A 849 -20.46 -16.77 -6.49
N ILE A 850 -19.59 -15.75 -6.57
CA ILE A 850 -19.66 -14.54 -5.75
C ILE A 850 -19.94 -13.34 -6.64
N LYS A 851 -20.96 -12.54 -6.29
CA LYS A 851 -21.11 -11.17 -6.79
C LYS A 851 -20.96 -10.18 -5.66
N LEU A 852 -20.25 -9.09 -5.92
CA LEU A 852 -20.11 -8.00 -4.96
C LEU A 852 -20.21 -6.63 -5.61
N THR A 853 -20.60 -5.67 -4.78
CA THR A 853 -20.66 -4.24 -5.11
C THR A 853 -19.73 -3.48 -4.19
N GLN A 854 -18.87 -2.64 -4.76
CA GLN A 854 -18.10 -1.65 -4.03
C GLN A 854 -18.79 -0.29 -4.11
N LYS A 855 -19.07 0.31 -2.95
CA LYS A 855 -19.67 1.64 -2.80
C LYS A 855 -18.74 2.56 -2.04
N THR A 856 -18.50 3.73 -2.60
CA THR A 856 -17.55 4.70 -2.06
C THR A 856 -17.81 6.10 -2.61
N ASN A 857 -17.43 7.11 -1.82
CA ASN A 857 -17.30 8.50 -2.28
C ASN A 857 -15.82 8.91 -2.38
N PHE A 858 -14.91 7.94 -2.45
CA PHE A 858 -13.48 8.18 -2.63
C PHE A 858 -13.23 8.88 -3.97
N PRO A 859 -12.40 9.93 -4.02
CA PRO A 859 -11.48 10.39 -2.97
C PRO A 859 -12.03 11.53 -2.08
N ASP A 860 -13.28 11.97 -2.25
CA ASP A 860 -13.86 13.04 -1.43
C ASP A 860 -14.07 12.61 0.04
N ILE A 861 -14.42 11.34 0.24
CA ILE A 861 -14.53 10.67 1.55
C ILE A 861 -13.57 9.48 1.57
N ALA A 862 -12.77 9.41 2.63
CA ALA A 862 -11.68 8.45 2.82
C ALA A 862 -12.18 7.07 3.29
N SER A 863 -13.22 6.52 2.65
CA SER A 863 -13.78 5.21 2.99
C SER A 863 -14.35 4.49 1.77
N SER A 864 -14.40 3.17 1.85
CA SER A 864 -15.03 2.30 0.87
C SER A 864 -15.77 1.16 1.57
N GLN A 865 -16.82 0.65 0.94
CA GLN A 865 -17.59 -0.48 1.45
C GLN A 865 -17.74 -1.52 0.35
N ILE A 866 -17.47 -2.78 0.66
CA ILE A 866 -17.75 -3.91 -0.22
C ILE A 866 -18.93 -4.69 0.35
N ILE A 867 -19.94 -4.94 -0.48
CA ILE A 867 -21.15 -5.66 -0.14
C ILE A 867 -21.19 -6.93 -0.98
N ILE A 868 -21.34 -8.09 -0.33
CA ILE A 868 -21.57 -9.36 -1.03
C ILE A 868 -23.03 -9.45 -1.45
N ASP A 869 -23.32 -9.29 -2.74
CA ASP A 869 -24.68 -9.31 -3.28
C ASP A 869 -25.19 -10.75 -3.43
N GLU A 870 -24.34 -11.65 -3.93
CA GLU A 870 -24.68 -13.06 -4.15
C GLU A 870 -23.52 -13.92 -3.65
N ALA A 871 -23.78 -14.77 -2.65
CA ALA A 871 -22.92 -15.87 -2.24
C ALA A 871 -23.71 -16.82 -1.32
N ASP A 872 -23.52 -18.13 -1.45
CA ASP A 872 -24.11 -19.14 -0.56
C ASP A 872 -23.01 -19.94 0.14
N ASN A 873 -22.59 -19.47 1.32
CA ASN A 873 -21.58 -20.11 2.15
C ASN A 873 -20.26 -20.43 1.42
N VAL A 874 -19.83 -19.55 0.52
CA VAL A 874 -18.67 -19.76 -0.37
C VAL A 874 -17.37 -19.44 0.35
N ASN A 875 -16.44 -20.40 0.44
CA ASN A 875 -15.10 -20.13 0.96
C ASN A 875 -14.23 -19.43 -0.09
N ALA A 876 -13.81 -18.20 0.20
CA ALA A 876 -12.91 -17.44 -0.67
C ALA A 876 -12.08 -16.41 0.10
N THR A 877 -10.98 -15.99 -0.49
CA THR A 877 -10.14 -14.91 0.02
C THR A 877 -10.39 -13.62 -0.75
N ILE A 878 -10.63 -12.52 -0.05
CA ILE A 878 -10.63 -11.17 -0.61
C ILE A 878 -9.41 -10.43 -0.05
N LYS A 879 -8.54 -9.96 -0.92
CA LYS A 879 -7.31 -9.23 -0.57
C LYS A 879 -7.49 -7.75 -0.83
N ILE A 880 -7.33 -6.90 0.18
CA ILE A 880 -7.62 -5.47 0.06
C ILE A 880 -6.29 -4.72 0.12
N ARG A 881 -5.98 -3.92 -0.91
CA ARG A 881 -4.74 -3.14 -0.96
C ARG A 881 -4.69 -2.16 0.20
N VAL A 882 -3.54 -2.06 0.84
CA VAL A 882 -3.17 -0.96 1.73
C VAL A 882 -2.29 0.01 0.94
N PRO A 883 -2.81 1.19 0.53
CA PRO A 883 -2.04 2.14 -0.25
C PRO A 883 -0.82 2.68 0.51
N SER A 884 0.29 2.91 -0.18
CA SER A 884 1.52 3.42 0.48
C SER A 884 1.37 4.83 1.08
N TRP A 885 0.32 5.58 0.71
CA TRP A 885 0.10 6.96 1.17
C TRP A 885 -0.69 7.06 2.47
N THR A 886 -1.17 5.94 3.02
CA THR A 886 -1.89 5.90 4.31
C THR A 886 -1.11 5.09 5.35
N ASP A 887 -1.06 5.59 6.58
CA ASP A 887 -0.36 4.93 7.70
C ASP A 887 -1.29 4.07 8.57
N LYS A 888 -2.62 4.22 8.42
CA LYS A 888 -3.62 3.69 9.36
C LYS A 888 -4.92 3.27 8.67
N MET A 889 -4.82 2.43 7.65
CA MET A 889 -6.01 1.82 7.05
C MET A 889 -6.61 0.78 8.01
N THR A 890 -7.94 0.77 8.15
CA THR A 890 -8.65 -0.27 8.90
C THR A 890 -9.66 -0.97 8.01
N VAL A 891 -9.73 -2.29 8.17
CA VAL A 891 -10.71 -3.14 7.49
C VAL A 891 -11.50 -3.86 8.58
N SER A 892 -12.82 -3.87 8.46
CA SER A 892 -13.68 -4.66 9.32
C SER A 892 -14.66 -5.46 8.49
N VAL A 893 -14.98 -6.67 8.94
CA VAL A 893 -15.95 -7.54 8.27
C VAL A 893 -17.09 -7.82 9.25
N ASN A 894 -18.29 -7.37 8.91
CA ASN A 894 -19.45 -7.41 9.81
C ASN A 894 -19.14 -6.88 11.23
N GLY A 895 -18.30 -5.85 11.33
CA GLY A 895 -17.88 -5.21 12.59
C GLY A 895 -16.69 -5.85 13.31
N VAL A 896 -16.06 -6.89 12.76
CA VAL A 896 -14.83 -7.49 13.31
C VAL A 896 -13.61 -6.96 12.56
N ASN A 897 -12.70 -6.29 13.27
CA ASN A 897 -11.50 -5.69 12.68
C ASN A 897 -10.46 -6.73 12.25
N ILE A 898 -9.82 -6.48 11.12
CA ILE A 898 -8.68 -7.24 10.56
C ILE A 898 -7.66 -6.21 10.09
N THR A 899 -6.44 -6.22 10.67
CA THR A 899 -5.55 -5.05 10.56
C THR A 899 -4.14 -5.33 10.07
N GLU A 900 -3.78 -6.57 9.73
CA GLU A 900 -2.41 -6.88 9.28
C GLU A 900 -2.36 -7.12 7.77
N ALA A 901 -1.56 -6.31 7.09
CA ALA A 901 -1.22 -6.48 5.69
C ALA A 901 -0.02 -7.42 5.53
N ASP A 902 0.01 -8.17 4.43
CA ASP A 902 1.16 -8.98 4.03
C ASP A 902 2.31 -8.13 3.46
N GLU A 903 3.44 -8.77 3.17
CA GLU A 903 4.64 -8.11 2.61
C GLU A 903 4.41 -7.45 1.24
N ASN A 904 3.34 -7.82 0.54
CA ASN A 904 2.96 -7.26 -0.76
C ASN A 904 1.98 -6.09 -0.63
N GLY A 905 1.59 -5.73 0.59
CA GLY A 905 0.73 -4.59 0.90
C GLY A 905 -0.77 -4.91 0.84
N TYR A 906 -1.18 -6.14 1.16
CA TYR A 906 -2.60 -6.54 1.16
C TYR A 906 -3.08 -7.11 2.50
N ILE A 907 -4.23 -6.65 2.97
CA ILE A 907 -4.98 -7.29 4.06
C ILE A 907 -5.77 -8.44 3.46
N SER A 908 -5.46 -9.67 3.87
CA SER A 908 -6.14 -10.88 3.38
C SER A 908 -7.32 -11.26 4.28
N VAL A 909 -8.51 -11.38 3.70
CA VAL A 909 -9.72 -11.80 4.40
C VAL A 909 -10.21 -13.13 3.82
N THR A 910 -9.90 -14.23 4.51
CA THR A 910 -10.36 -15.58 4.13
C THR A 910 -11.51 -16.01 5.02
N ARG A 911 -12.69 -16.24 4.42
CA ARG A 911 -13.87 -16.74 5.14
C ARG A 911 -14.89 -17.38 4.20
N ARG A 912 -15.94 -17.92 4.79
CA ARG A 912 -17.18 -18.25 4.08
C ARG A 912 -18.04 -17.00 3.94
N TRP A 913 -18.28 -16.61 2.69
CA TRP A 913 -19.07 -15.46 2.29
C TRP A 913 -20.52 -15.85 2.05
N ASN A 914 -21.44 -15.04 2.55
CA ASN A 914 -22.87 -15.15 2.32
C ASN A 914 -23.40 -13.82 1.80
N THR A 915 -24.50 -13.87 1.05
CA THR A 915 -25.26 -12.68 0.68
C THR A 915 -25.54 -11.80 1.91
N GLY A 916 -25.20 -10.52 1.78
CA GLY A 916 -25.34 -9.52 2.83
C GLY A 916 -24.13 -9.35 3.75
N ASP A 917 -23.06 -10.14 3.59
CA ASP A 917 -21.78 -9.84 4.25
C ASP A 917 -21.24 -8.49 3.76
N VAL A 918 -20.67 -7.72 4.69
CA VAL A 918 -20.13 -6.37 4.43
C VAL A 918 -18.70 -6.27 4.91
N ILE A 919 -17.84 -5.69 4.06
CA ILE A 919 -16.49 -5.27 4.41
C ILE A 919 -16.48 -3.74 4.42
N ASP A 920 -16.25 -3.15 5.59
CA ASP A 920 -16.07 -1.71 5.75
C ASP A 920 -14.58 -1.38 5.75
N ILE A 921 -14.20 -0.38 4.96
CA ILE A 921 -12.83 0.05 4.74
C ILE A 921 -12.71 1.53 5.07
N ASP A 922 -11.93 1.88 6.08
CA ASP A 922 -11.55 3.26 6.40
C ASP A 922 -10.09 3.47 5.97
N ILE A 923 -9.84 4.51 5.15
CA ILE A 923 -8.56 4.71 4.45
C ILE A 923 -8.09 6.15 4.68
N PRO A 924 -7.71 6.52 5.93
CA PRO A 924 -7.39 7.91 6.29
C PRO A 924 -6.38 8.54 5.33
N MET A 925 -6.75 9.71 4.80
CA MET A 925 -5.93 10.48 3.87
C MET A 925 -5.16 11.58 4.60
N ASN A 926 -3.85 11.65 4.33
CA ASN A 926 -2.96 12.69 4.84
C ASN A 926 -2.34 13.48 3.68
N PHE A 927 -1.74 14.63 4.00
CA PHE A 927 -0.93 15.37 3.04
C PHE A 927 0.38 14.64 2.76
N ASN A 928 0.71 14.51 1.48
CA ASN A 928 2.00 14.05 1.00
C ASN A 928 2.66 15.16 0.18
N LEU A 929 3.88 15.52 0.57
CA LEU A 929 4.68 16.53 -0.13
C LEU A 929 5.55 15.86 -1.19
N TYR A 930 5.30 16.16 -2.46
CA TYR A 930 6.23 15.82 -3.53
C TYR A 930 7.28 16.93 -3.66
N VAL A 931 8.56 16.56 -3.67
CA VAL A 931 9.69 17.48 -3.86
C VAL A 931 10.27 17.25 -5.25
N SER A 932 10.44 18.33 -6.02
CA SER A 932 10.99 18.26 -7.36
C SER A 932 12.43 17.79 -7.38
N ARG A 933 12.81 17.07 -8.44
CA ARG A 933 14.21 16.66 -8.67
C ARG A 933 15.15 17.83 -8.92
N GLU A 934 14.65 18.99 -9.35
CA GLU A 934 15.50 20.15 -9.66
C GLU A 934 15.86 20.99 -8.43
N SER A 935 14.96 21.07 -7.45
CA SER A 935 15.14 21.94 -6.28
C SER A 935 14.24 21.50 -5.13
N ASN A 936 14.81 21.51 -3.93
CA ASN A 936 14.08 21.25 -2.68
C ASN A 936 12.98 22.29 -2.38
N ASN A 937 13.00 23.44 -3.09
CA ASN A 937 12.04 24.52 -2.90
C ASN A 937 10.92 24.48 -3.96
N ILE A 938 10.96 23.55 -4.91
CA ILE A 938 9.86 23.34 -5.86
C ILE A 938 9.10 22.10 -5.40
N VAL A 939 7.84 22.27 -5.01
CA VAL A 939 7.03 21.22 -4.39
C VAL A 939 5.65 21.11 -5.00
N ALA A 940 5.01 19.95 -4.86
CA ALA A 940 3.59 19.76 -5.17
C ALA A 940 2.88 19.04 -4.01
N PHE A 941 1.60 19.35 -3.82
CA PHE A 941 0.82 18.84 -2.69
C PHE A 941 -0.13 17.73 -3.15
N LYS A 942 -0.08 16.59 -2.46
CA LYS A 942 -1.08 15.52 -2.60
C LYS A 942 -1.86 15.36 -1.30
N TYR A 943 -3.12 14.97 -1.39
CA TYR A 943 -3.93 14.53 -0.26
C TYR A 943 -4.43 13.11 -0.56
N GLY A 944 -3.95 12.12 0.19
CA GLY A 944 -4.00 10.72 -0.25
C GLY A 944 -3.33 10.55 -1.63
N PRO A 945 -3.97 9.92 -2.63
CA PRO A 945 -3.42 9.79 -3.97
C PRO A 945 -3.68 11.00 -4.87
N VAL A 946 -4.50 11.97 -4.42
CA VAL A 946 -4.99 13.06 -5.28
C VAL A 946 -4.04 14.24 -5.26
N LEU A 947 -3.55 14.62 -6.43
CA LEU A 947 -2.74 15.83 -6.65
C LEU A 947 -3.64 17.06 -6.59
N LEU A 948 -3.28 18.02 -5.74
CA LEU A 948 -3.98 19.28 -5.60
C LEU A 948 -3.34 20.37 -6.47
N ALA A 949 -4.17 21.26 -7.00
CA ALA A 949 -3.72 22.43 -7.72
C ALA A 949 -4.47 23.70 -7.27
N GLY A 950 -3.77 24.83 -7.25
CA GLY A 950 -4.30 26.13 -6.84
C GLY A 950 -5.01 26.85 -7.98
N GLU A 951 -6.16 27.46 -7.68
CA GLU A 951 -6.92 28.29 -8.63
C GLU A 951 -6.30 29.69 -8.75
N LEU A 952 -5.60 29.95 -9.86
CA LEU A 952 -4.84 31.19 -10.01
C LEU A 952 -5.65 32.35 -10.64
N GLY A 953 -6.59 32.03 -11.52
CA GLY A 953 -7.32 33.05 -12.30
C GLY A 953 -6.38 33.95 -13.11
N SER A 954 -6.62 35.27 -13.08
CA SER A 954 -5.77 36.28 -13.73
C SER A 954 -4.58 36.75 -12.88
N SER A 955 -4.37 36.15 -11.71
CA SER A 955 -3.33 36.57 -10.76
C SER A 955 -1.92 36.25 -11.25
N SER A 956 -0.92 37.03 -10.80
CA SER A 956 0.49 36.68 -10.89
C SER A 956 0.78 35.37 -10.13
N VAL A 957 1.81 34.62 -10.53
CA VAL A 957 2.25 33.39 -9.85
C VAL A 957 2.86 33.75 -8.48
N PRO A 958 2.32 33.27 -7.34
CA PRO A 958 2.95 33.48 -6.05
C PRO A 958 3.91 32.34 -5.66
N SER A 959 4.80 32.64 -4.71
CA SER A 959 5.53 31.69 -3.87
C SER A 959 4.85 31.55 -2.50
N ILE A 960 5.03 30.41 -1.86
CA ILE A 960 4.62 30.15 -0.47
C ILE A 960 5.83 30.44 0.43
N VAL A 961 5.63 31.28 1.44
CA VAL A 961 6.70 31.65 2.39
C VAL A 961 6.28 31.24 3.81
N VAL A 962 6.87 30.16 4.31
CA VAL A 962 6.55 29.58 5.63
C VAL A 962 7.73 28.72 6.10
N ASP A 963 8.00 28.74 7.41
CA ASP A 963 9.17 28.03 7.98
C ASP A 963 8.92 26.52 8.17
N SER A 964 7.67 26.05 8.06
CA SER A 964 7.32 24.63 8.06
C SER A 964 7.24 24.05 6.65
N ARG A 965 7.71 22.81 6.48
CA ARG A 965 7.50 22.03 5.24
C ARG A 965 6.35 21.03 5.31
N ASN A 966 5.72 20.86 6.47
CA ASN A 966 4.55 20.00 6.59
C ASN A 966 3.31 20.75 6.04
N PRO A 967 2.68 20.29 4.93
CA PRO A 967 1.54 21.00 4.36
C PRO A 967 0.36 21.15 5.32
N ALA A 968 0.19 20.21 6.26
CA ALA A 968 -0.88 20.26 7.25
C ALA A 968 -0.81 21.48 8.18
N ASP A 969 0.36 22.12 8.30
CA ASP A 969 0.55 23.28 9.17
C ASP A 969 0.01 24.59 8.56
N PHE A 970 -0.17 24.63 7.23
CA PHE A 970 -0.53 25.85 6.51
C PHE A 970 -1.58 25.69 5.40
N ILE A 971 -1.99 24.46 5.08
CA ILE A 971 -3.10 24.18 4.17
C ILE A 971 -4.30 23.69 4.99
N THR A 972 -5.40 24.44 4.96
CA THR A 972 -6.62 24.09 5.70
C THR A 972 -7.67 23.50 4.76
N ARG A 973 -8.28 22.37 5.14
CA ARG A 973 -9.46 21.82 4.44
C ARG A 973 -10.67 22.73 4.68
N THR A 974 -11.37 23.11 3.61
CA THR A 974 -12.49 24.07 3.64
C THR A 974 -13.85 23.45 3.32
N SER A 975 -13.90 22.15 3.02
CA SER A 975 -15.12 21.40 2.75
C SER A 975 -15.03 19.97 3.28
N ASP A 976 -16.10 19.48 3.91
CA ASP A 976 -16.22 18.10 4.41
C ASP A 976 -16.73 17.12 3.36
N THR A 977 -17.29 17.62 2.25
CA THR A 977 -17.95 16.82 1.21
C THR A 977 -17.20 16.80 -0.12
N LYS A 978 -16.24 17.71 -0.29
CA LYS A 978 -15.35 17.76 -1.45
C LYS A 978 -13.92 17.99 -1.01
N LEU A 979 -12.96 17.52 -1.80
CA LEU A 979 -11.58 17.91 -1.64
C LEU A 979 -11.41 19.40 -2.02
N ARG A 980 -11.52 20.27 -1.02
CA ARG A 980 -11.28 21.71 -1.13
C ARG A 980 -10.42 22.16 0.03
N PHE A 981 -9.40 22.95 -0.27
CA PHE A 981 -8.47 23.48 0.71
C PHE A 981 -8.14 24.94 0.41
N ALA A 982 -7.48 25.61 1.34
CA ALA A 982 -7.00 26.98 1.15
C ALA A 982 -5.60 27.16 1.73
N ILE A 983 -4.80 27.98 1.04
CA ILE A 983 -3.59 28.61 1.58
C ILE A 983 -3.95 30.07 1.84
N ASN A 984 -3.73 30.56 3.05
CA ASN A 984 -4.08 31.92 3.46
C ASN A 984 -2.85 32.69 3.95
N ASP A 985 -2.74 33.96 3.57
CA ASP A 985 -1.85 34.98 4.14
C ASP A 985 -0.33 34.77 4.06
N ILE A 986 0.14 33.62 3.59
CA ILE A 986 1.57 33.27 3.44
C ILE A 986 2.09 33.29 2.00
N LEU A 987 1.26 33.77 1.06
CA LEU A 987 1.64 33.90 -0.34
C LEU A 987 2.40 35.21 -0.59
N GLN A 988 3.38 35.16 -1.48
CA GLN A 988 4.16 36.34 -1.90
C GLN A 988 4.36 36.35 -3.43
N PRO A 989 4.41 37.52 -4.09
CA PRO A 989 4.16 38.84 -3.53
C PRO A 989 2.68 39.06 -3.16
N GLY A 990 2.45 39.73 -2.03
CA GLY A 990 1.14 40.15 -1.57
C GLY A 990 0.37 39.09 -0.77
N SER A 991 -0.13 39.47 0.40
CA SER A 991 -0.99 38.63 1.24
C SER A 991 -2.34 38.39 0.56
N ARG A 992 -2.54 37.18 0.04
CA ARG A 992 -3.79 36.72 -0.58
C ARG A 992 -4.03 35.25 -0.29
N SER A 993 -5.26 34.82 -0.48
CA SER A 993 -5.67 33.41 -0.34
C SER A 993 -5.83 32.74 -1.70
N ILE A 994 -5.46 31.46 -1.79
CA ILE A 994 -5.74 30.61 -2.97
C ILE A 994 -6.45 29.33 -2.53
N THR A 995 -7.53 28.99 -3.24
CA THR A 995 -8.23 27.72 -3.12
C THR A 995 -7.45 26.63 -3.86
N LEU A 996 -7.29 25.48 -3.22
CA LEU A 996 -6.77 24.24 -3.81
C LEU A 996 -7.92 23.26 -4.03
N LYS A 997 -7.91 22.58 -5.17
CA LYS A 997 -8.83 21.48 -5.50
C LYS A 997 -8.09 20.38 -6.29
N PRO A 998 -8.66 19.18 -6.46
CA PRO A 998 -8.06 18.13 -7.27
C PRO A 998 -7.70 18.59 -8.68
N PHE A 999 -6.51 18.25 -9.13
CA PHE A 999 -5.98 18.71 -10.41
C PHE A 999 -6.79 18.20 -11.62
N TYR A 1000 -7.41 17.03 -11.52
CA TYR A 1000 -8.27 16.49 -12.58
C TYR A 1000 -9.51 17.35 -12.84
N GLU A 1001 -9.95 18.18 -11.87
CA GLU A 1001 -11.11 19.06 -12.05
C GLU A 1001 -10.80 20.34 -12.84
N PHE A 1002 -9.52 20.67 -13.05
CA PHE A 1002 -9.14 21.82 -13.88
C PHE A 1002 -9.30 21.48 -15.35
N VAL A 1003 -9.94 22.37 -16.12
CA VAL A 1003 -10.15 22.22 -17.56
C VAL A 1003 -9.25 23.21 -18.29
N SER A 1004 -9.65 24.47 -18.41
CA SER A 1004 -8.90 25.49 -19.15
C SER A 1004 -8.39 26.63 -18.26
N GLU A 1005 -8.73 26.59 -16.97
CA GLU A 1005 -8.32 27.59 -16.00
C GLU A 1005 -6.82 27.52 -15.72
N ARG A 1006 -6.24 28.68 -15.40
CA ARG A 1006 -4.86 28.75 -14.93
C ARG A 1006 -4.73 28.11 -13.57
N HIS A 1007 -3.75 27.21 -13.43
CA HIS A 1007 -3.58 26.39 -12.24
C HIS A 1007 -2.13 26.38 -11.73
N MET A 1008 -1.98 26.00 -10.48
CA MET A 1008 -0.70 25.87 -9.77
C MET A 1008 -0.58 24.47 -9.18
N VAL A 1009 0.04 23.53 -9.91
CA VAL A 1009 0.36 22.19 -9.39
C VAL A 1009 1.64 22.25 -8.56
N TYR A 1010 2.69 22.80 -9.15
CA TYR A 1010 3.97 23.02 -8.49
C TYR A 1010 4.03 24.42 -7.89
N TRP A 1011 4.69 24.53 -6.75
CA TRP A 1011 4.82 25.75 -5.97
C TRP A 1011 6.27 25.97 -5.59
N ASN A 1012 6.70 27.23 -5.60
CA ASN A 1012 7.90 27.61 -4.87
C ASN A 1012 7.55 27.70 -3.38
N LEU A 1013 8.24 26.94 -2.55
CA LEU A 1013 8.11 26.90 -1.09
C LEU A 1013 9.43 27.32 -0.46
N TYR A 1014 9.44 28.44 0.24
CA TYR A 1014 10.60 29.02 0.88
C TYR A 1014 10.36 29.23 2.37
N THR A 1015 11.40 29.09 3.19
CA THR A 1015 11.40 29.73 4.52
C THR A 1015 11.48 31.24 4.37
N THR A 1016 11.20 31.97 5.46
CA THR A 1016 11.33 33.42 5.48
C THR A 1016 12.75 33.87 5.12
N GLU A 1017 13.77 33.16 5.64
CA GLU A 1017 15.17 33.42 5.35
C GLU A 1017 15.53 33.14 3.88
N GLU A 1018 15.09 31.99 3.35
CA GLU A 1018 15.32 31.63 1.94
C GLU A 1018 14.70 32.68 1.02
N TYR A 1019 13.43 33.04 1.23
CA TYR A 1019 12.72 34.00 0.38
C TYR A 1019 13.39 35.38 0.36
N ASN A 1020 13.90 35.86 1.51
CA ASN A 1020 14.62 37.13 1.59
C ASN A 1020 15.94 37.14 0.81
N ASN A 1021 16.51 35.96 0.56
CA ASN A 1021 17.75 35.78 -0.20
C ASN A 1021 17.50 35.40 -1.67
N VAL A 1022 16.25 35.14 -2.07
CA VAL A 1022 15.89 34.88 -3.47
C VAL A 1022 16.02 36.19 -4.27
N GLN A 1023 16.77 36.15 -5.37
CA GLN A 1023 16.76 37.22 -6.35
C GLN A 1023 15.38 37.22 -7.03
N LYS A 1024 14.51 38.15 -6.60
CA LYS A 1024 13.14 38.25 -7.11
C LYS A 1024 13.12 38.50 -8.62
N PRO A 1025 12.25 37.82 -9.38
CA PRO A 1025 12.00 38.15 -10.77
C PRO A 1025 11.64 39.64 -10.92
N ILE A 1026 12.17 40.30 -11.95
CA ILE A 1026 11.94 41.71 -12.19
C ILE A 1026 10.44 42.07 -12.24
N ASP A 1027 9.58 41.19 -12.76
CA ASP A 1027 8.13 41.43 -12.82
C ASP A 1027 7.49 41.54 -11.41
N GLU A 1028 7.99 40.80 -10.41
CA GLU A 1028 7.51 40.92 -9.02
C GLU A 1028 7.97 42.23 -8.38
N LEU A 1029 9.24 42.60 -8.59
CA LEU A 1029 9.78 43.88 -8.13
C LEU A 1029 8.99 45.04 -8.76
N LEU A 1030 8.63 44.92 -10.03
CA LEU A 1030 7.83 45.90 -10.75
C LEU A 1030 6.42 46.03 -10.18
N ASP A 1031 5.77 44.92 -9.82
CA ASP A 1031 4.43 44.95 -9.22
C ASP A 1031 4.39 45.78 -7.91
N GLU A 1032 5.44 45.72 -7.08
CA GLU A 1032 5.55 46.50 -5.83
C GLU A 1032 5.57 48.02 -6.03
N VAL A 1033 5.94 48.49 -7.24
CA VAL A 1033 6.10 49.92 -7.54
C VAL A 1033 5.16 50.42 -8.62
N THR A 1034 4.33 49.56 -9.19
CA THR A 1034 3.46 49.88 -10.31
C THR A 1034 2.21 50.62 -9.85
N ILE A 1035 1.94 51.78 -10.45
CA ILE A 1035 0.69 52.53 -10.31
C ILE A 1035 -0.37 51.98 -11.28
N ASP A 1036 0.02 51.66 -12.51
CA ASP A 1036 -0.87 51.10 -13.54
C ASP A 1036 -0.10 50.27 -14.57
N TYR A 1037 -0.76 49.27 -15.17
CA TYR A 1037 -0.13 48.34 -16.11
C TYR A 1037 -1.05 47.93 -17.25
N VAL A 1038 -0.57 48.12 -18.47
CA VAL A 1038 -1.17 47.55 -19.68
C VAL A 1038 -0.39 46.32 -20.12
N GLU A 1039 -1.12 45.22 -20.30
CA GLU A 1039 -0.64 44.00 -20.95
C GLU A 1039 -1.10 43.98 -22.43
N PRO A 1040 -0.20 44.23 -23.39
CA PRO A 1040 -0.55 44.20 -24.81
C PRO A 1040 -1.05 42.81 -25.25
N ASN A 1041 -1.95 42.77 -26.24
CA ASN A 1041 -2.61 41.54 -26.72
C ASN A 1041 -3.52 40.83 -25.67
N ASN A 1042 -3.76 41.44 -24.51
CA ASN A 1042 -4.81 41.02 -23.58
C ASN A 1042 -6.04 41.90 -23.77
N ALA A 1043 -7.10 41.35 -24.37
CA ALA A 1043 -8.30 42.12 -24.73
C ALA A 1043 -8.95 42.84 -23.53
N GLN A 1044 -8.93 42.23 -22.34
CA GLN A 1044 -9.47 42.84 -21.13
C GLN A 1044 -8.59 44.00 -20.65
N SER A 1045 -7.26 43.79 -20.61
CA SER A 1045 -6.30 44.83 -20.21
C SER A 1045 -6.36 46.01 -21.18
N GLU A 1046 -6.29 45.77 -22.48
CA GLU A 1046 -6.27 46.83 -23.50
C GLU A 1046 -7.60 47.61 -23.55
N THR A 1047 -8.73 46.95 -23.35
CA THR A 1047 -10.04 47.62 -23.25
C THR A 1047 -10.14 48.48 -22.00
N ALA A 1048 -9.67 47.99 -20.84
CA ALA A 1048 -9.68 48.74 -19.58
C ALA A 1048 -8.84 50.02 -19.65
N HIS A 1049 -7.81 50.04 -20.51
CA HIS A 1049 -6.92 51.18 -20.74
C HIS A 1049 -7.24 51.95 -22.03
N ASN A 1050 -8.47 51.82 -22.54
CA ASN A 1050 -8.98 52.62 -23.66
C ASN A 1050 -8.05 52.61 -24.89
N LEU A 1051 -7.66 51.40 -25.33
CA LEU A 1051 -6.80 51.22 -26.50
C LEU A 1051 -7.37 51.97 -27.71
N ARG A 1052 -6.52 52.81 -28.30
CA ARG A 1052 -6.78 53.46 -29.59
C ARG A 1052 -5.69 53.08 -30.57
N THR A 1053 -6.05 52.76 -31.81
CA THR A 1053 -5.10 52.35 -32.85
C THR A 1053 -5.40 53.03 -34.18
N SER A 1054 -4.35 53.20 -34.99
CA SER A 1054 -4.52 53.32 -36.43
C SER A 1054 -4.72 51.94 -37.06
N GLY A 1055 -5.35 51.86 -38.25
CA GLY A 1055 -5.73 50.59 -38.89
C GLY A 1055 -4.58 49.63 -39.28
N ASN A 1056 -3.33 50.02 -39.03
CA ASN A 1056 -2.09 49.29 -39.28
C ASN A 1056 -1.38 48.85 -37.98
N SER A 1057 -2.05 48.89 -36.83
CA SER A 1057 -1.53 48.31 -35.58
C SER A 1057 -1.78 46.80 -35.53
N ASN A 1058 -0.76 46.03 -35.13
CA ASN A 1058 -0.86 44.58 -34.95
C ASN A 1058 -0.60 44.20 -33.49
N SER A 1059 -1.07 43.04 -33.09
CA SER A 1059 -0.73 42.44 -31.79
C SER A 1059 -0.58 40.92 -31.93
N GLY A 1060 0.13 40.32 -30.99
CA GLY A 1060 0.31 38.87 -30.95
C GLY A 1060 0.86 38.40 -29.60
N HIS A 1061 1.10 37.10 -29.48
CA HIS A 1061 1.71 36.50 -28.30
C HIS A 1061 3.07 35.89 -28.68
N PHE A 1062 4.10 36.16 -27.87
CA PHE A 1062 5.45 35.66 -28.11
C PHE A 1062 5.79 34.58 -27.09
N THR A 1063 5.76 33.32 -27.55
CA THR A 1063 5.88 32.12 -26.70
C THR A 1063 7.22 32.04 -25.97
N THR A 1064 8.32 32.52 -26.57
CA THR A 1064 9.66 32.49 -25.96
C THR A 1064 9.74 33.18 -24.60
N VAL A 1065 8.96 34.24 -24.40
CA VAL A 1065 8.92 35.00 -23.12
C VAL A 1065 7.53 34.98 -22.49
N GLY A 1066 6.57 34.26 -23.09
CA GLY A 1066 5.19 34.16 -22.61
C GLY A 1066 4.45 35.49 -22.50
N LYS A 1067 4.78 36.52 -23.29
CA LYS A 1067 4.14 37.85 -23.23
C LYS A 1067 3.43 38.22 -24.52
N GLY A 1068 2.31 38.93 -24.37
CA GLY A 1068 1.65 39.61 -25.48
C GLY A 1068 2.44 40.85 -25.92
N TRP A 1069 2.31 41.22 -27.20
CA TRP A 1069 2.96 42.39 -27.77
C TRP A 1069 2.02 43.18 -28.68
N ARG A 1070 2.28 44.48 -28.84
CA ARG A 1070 1.61 45.35 -29.82
C ARG A 1070 2.62 46.22 -30.58
N ASP A 1071 2.34 46.43 -31.85
CA ASP A 1071 3.13 47.30 -32.73
C ASP A 1071 2.28 48.05 -33.76
N VAL A 1072 2.94 48.88 -34.58
CA VAL A 1072 2.36 49.54 -35.76
C VAL A 1072 3.39 49.65 -36.87
N ILE A 1073 3.00 49.28 -38.09
CA ILE A 1073 3.86 49.24 -39.27
C ILE A 1073 3.63 50.47 -40.15
N GLY A 1074 4.69 51.24 -40.46
CA GLY A 1074 4.59 52.46 -41.28
C GLY A 1074 4.07 53.66 -40.49
N VAL A 1075 3.41 54.61 -41.16
CA VAL A 1075 2.84 55.81 -40.49
C VAL A 1075 1.59 55.42 -39.71
N GLY A 1076 1.61 55.55 -38.39
CA GLY A 1076 0.50 55.12 -37.53
C GLY A 1076 0.83 55.18 -36.05
N TYR A 1077 -0.15 54.86 -35.20
CA TYR A 1077 0.00 54.88 -33.74
C TYR A 1077 -0.84 53.82 -33.05
N PHE A 1078 -0.49 53.55 -31.80
CA PHE A 1078 -1.40 53.02 -30.80
C PHE A 1078 -1.19 53.74 -29.47
N SER A 1079 -2.23 53.80 -28.63
CA SER A 1079 -2.17 54.50 -27.34
C SER A 1079 -3.06 53.89 -26.28
N TYR A 1080 -2.72 54.13 -25.02
CA TYR A 1080 -3.44 53.71 -23.82
C TYR A 1080 -3.61 54.86 -22.82
N ASP A 1081 -4.68 54.84 -22.03
CA ASP A 1081 -4.87 55.71 -20.88
C ASP A 1081 -4.37 55.00 -19.61
N LEU A 1082 -3.31 55.51 -19.00
CA LEU A 1082 -2.68 54.96 -17.80
C LEU A 1082 -2.86 55.89 -16.60
N LYS A 1083 -3.18 55.34 -15.42
CA LYS A 1083 -3.25 56.08 -14.17
C LYS A 1083 -1.89 56.61 -13.75
N VAL A 1084 -1.90 57.79 -13.15
CA VAL A 1084 -0.73 58.45 -12.56
C VAL A 1084 -1.07 58.91 -11.15
N ASP A 1085 -0.05 59.07 -10.32
CA ASP A 1085 -0.20 59.62 -8.98
C ASP A 1085 0.61 60.92 -8.84
N PRO A 1086 -0.02 62.11 -8.92
CA PRO A 1086 0.68 63.38 -8.89
C PRO A 1086 1.34 63.71 -7.54
N SER A 1087 1.13 62.90 -6.49
CA SER A 1087 1.76 63.09 -5.18
C SER A 1087 3.18 62.51 -5.09
N GLN A 1088 3.62 61.77 -6.10
CA GLN A 1088 4.92 61.09 -6.14
C GLN A 1088 5.55 61.13 -7.54
N ASP A 1089 6.80 60.69 -7.64
CA ASP A 1089 7.45 60.51 -8.94
C ASP A 1089 6.70 59.45 -9.77
N ASN A 1090 6.57 59.69 -11.08
CA ASN A 1090 5.99 58.74 -12.02
C ASN A 1090 7.00 58.46 -13.14
N TYR A 1091 7.27 57.20 -13.41
CA TYR A 1091 8.11 56.75 -14.50
C TYR A 1091 7.27 55.92 -15.47
N LEU A 1092 7.30 56.28 -16.75
CA LEU A 1092 6.78 55.41 -17.81
C LEU A 1092 7.82 54.33 -18.10
N LEU A 1093 7.46 53.07 -17.85
CA LEU A 1093 8.25 51.90 -18.22
C LEU A 1093 7.65 51.27 -19.48
N SER A 1094 8.48 51.14 -20.53
CA SER A 1094 8.16 50.39 -21.75
C SER A 1094 9.04 49.14 -21.85
N VAL A 1095 8.42 47.98 -22.09
CA VAL A 1095 9.13 46.70 -22.21
C VAL A 1095 9.27 46.30 -23.67
N PHE A 1096 10.50 45.95 -24.10
CA PHE A 1096 10.83 45.59 -25.48
C PHE A 1096 11.59 44.25 -25.56
N TRP A 1097 11.62 43.62 -26.73
CA TRP A 1097 12.48 42.45 -26.96
C TRP A 1097 13.88 42.87 -27.44
N GLY A 1098 14.93 42.38 -26.80
CA GLY A 1098 16.30 42.85 -27.01
C GLY A 1098 16.91 42.55 -28.38
N SER A 1099 16.28 41.68 -29.18
CA SER A 1099 16.65 41.42 -30.59
C SER A 1099 15.67 42.03 -31.59
N ASP A 1100 14.63 42.73 -31.15
CA ASP A 1100 13.64 43.37 -32.03
C ASP A 1100 14.16 44.71 -32.57
N VAL A 1101 15.21 44.66 -33.39
CA VAL A 1101 15.85 45.84 -34.00
C VAL A 1101 15.24 46.23 -35.36
N SER A 1102 14.77 45.23 -36.11
CA SER A 1102 14.08 45.43 -37.40
C SER A 1102 13.20 44.24 -37.74
N VAL A 1103 12.02 44.51 -38.30
CA VAL A 1103 11.11 43.48 -38.83
C VAL A 1103 10.84 43.79 -40.30
N GLU A 1104 10.99 42.80 -41.17
CA GLU A 1104 10.79 42.95 -42.62
C GLU A 1104 11.57 44.12 -43.25
N GLY A 1105 12.80 44.38 -42.78
CA GLY A 1105 13.64 45.46 -43.31
C GLY A 1105 13.25 46.88 -42.87
N ARG A 1106 12.29 47.04 -41.95
CA ARG A 1106 11.92 48.32 -41.33
C ARG A 1106 12.59 48.48 -39.98
N THR A 1107 13.21 49.63 -39.75
CA THR A 1107 13.84 49.94 -38.46
C THR A 1107 12.76 50.29 -37.42
N ARG A 1108 12.93 49.78 -36.20
CA ARG A 1108 12.13 50.12 -35.03
C ARG A 1108 12.50 51.52 -34.54
N LYS A 1109 11.96 52.54 -35.21
CA LYS A 1109 12.20 53.98 -34.98
C LYS A 1109 10.86 54.73 -34.83
N PHE A 1110 10.62 55.36 -33.68
CA PHE A 1110 9.31 55.94 -33.36
C PHE A 1110 9.35 56.99 -32.24
N ASP A 1111 8.26 57.75 -32.11
CA ASP A 1111 8.04 58.65 -30.98
C ASP A 1111 7.28 57.95 -29.85
N ILE A 1112 7.57 58.34 -28.62
CA ILE A 1112 6.71 58.12 -27.45
C ILE A 1112 6.15 59.47 -27.00
N VAL A 1113 4.82 59.56 -26.94
CA VAL A 1113 4.08 60.79 -26.69
C VAL A 1113 3.17 60.59 -25.48
N VAL A 1114 3.21 61.51 -24.51
CA VAL A 1114 2.34 61.50 -23.33
C VAL A 1114 1.49 62.78 -23.32
N ASP A 1115 0.16 62.63 -23.40
CA ASP A 1115 -0.81 63.74 -23.48
C ASP A 1115 -0.45 64.81 -24.52
N GLY A 1116 0.08 64.37 -25.68
CA GLY A 1116 0.48 65.25 -26.78
C GLY A 1116 1.91 65.80 -26.68
N THR A 1117 2.61 65.61 -25.55
CA THR A 1117 4.02 65.97 -25.39
C THR A 1117 4.92 64.81 -25.80
N VAL A 1118 5.84 65.02 -26.73
CA VAL A 1118 6.86 64.02 -27.11
C VAL A 1118 7.88 63.89 -25.99
N ILE A 1119 7.97 62.72 -25.37
CA ILE A 1119 8.92 62.44 -24.28
C ILE A 1119 10.12 61.62 -24.74
N ALA A 1120 10.00 60.95 -25.90
CA ALA A 1120 11.10 60.35 -26.63
C ALA A 1120 10.85 60.55 -28.12
N GLU A 1121 11.68 61.37 -28.76
CA GLU A 1121 11.62 61.65 -30.20
C GLU A 1121 12.55 60.69 -30.94
N ASP A 1122 12.11 60.17 -32.09
CA ASP A 1122 12.98 59.40 -33.00
C ASP A 1122 13.70 58.19 -32.32
N TYR A 1123 13.07 57.59 -31.30
CA TYR A 1123 13.64 56.53 -30.49
C TYR A 1123 13.93 55.28 -31.32
N VAL A 1124 15.19 54.82 -31.32
CA VAL A 1124 15.65 53.64 -32.09
C VAL A 1124 15.96 52.48 -31.14
N LEU A 1125 15.27 51.34 -31.32
CA LEU A 1125 15.62 50.10 -30.61
C LEU A 1125 16.88 49.46 -31.22
N ASN A 1126 18.02 49.49 -30.51
CA ASN A 1126 19.31 48.98 -31.04
C ASN A 1126 20.28 48.43 -29.96
N MET A 1127 19.80 47.75 -28.93
CA MET A 1127 20.64 47.46 -27.75
C MET A 1127 21.33 46.08 -27.73
N ASN A 1128 21.13 45.22 -28.74
CA ASN A 1128 21.81 43.92 -28.89
C ASN A 1128 21.77 43.04 -27.61
N LEU A 1129 20.57 42.76 -27.10
CA LEU A 1129 20.35 41.89 -25.94
C LEU A 1129 19.66 40.58 -26.39
N PRO A 1130 20.40 39.62 -26.95
CA PRO A 1130 19.82 38.38 -27.46
C PRO A 1130 19.17 37.56 -26.34
N GLY A 1131 17.94 37.10 -26.58
CA GLY A 1131 17.21 36.23 -25.65
C GLY A 1131 16.60 36.95 -24.43
N LYS A 1132 16.67 38.29 -24.32
CA LYS A 1132 16.25 39.02 -23.12
C LYS A 1132 15.22 40.12 -23.42
N LEU A 1133 14.33 40.35 -22.46
CA LEU A 1133 13.50 41.56 -22.42
C LEU A 1133 14.32 42.77 -21.97
N MET A 1134 13.92 43.95 -22.43
CA MET A 1134 14.50 45.23 -22.10
C MET A 1134 13.47 46.09 -21.39
N TYR A 1135 13.89 46.74 -20.31
CA TYR A 1135 13.05 47.57 -19.45
C TYR A 1135 13.55 49.02 -19.57
N VAL A 1136 12.78 49.89 -20.23
CA VAL A 1136 13.19 51.26 -20.53
C VAL A 1136 12.29 52.25 -19.79
N TYR A 1137 12.88 53.06 -18.91
CA TYR A 1137 12.17 54.04 -18.09
C TYR A 1137 12.28 55.46 -18.65
N TYR A 1138 11.19 56.21 -18.54
CA TYR A 1138 11.10 57.63 -18.83
C TYR A 1138 10.47 58.34 -17.64
N LYS A 1139 11.22 59.14 -16.90
CA LYS A 1139 10.65 59.97 -15.82
C LYS A 1139 9.68 60.98 -16.42
N LEU A 1140 8.42 60.95 -15.99
CA LEU A 1140 7.40 61.89 -16.46
C LEU A 1140 7.61 63.25 -15.76
N PRO A 1141 7.71 64.36 -16.51
CA PRO A 1141 7.77 65.70 -15.91
C PRO A 1141 6.54 66.00 -15.05
N GLU A 1142 6.72 66.68 -13.92
CA GLU A 1142 5.63 67.03 -13.00
C GLU A 1142 4.48 67.76 -13.70
N GLU A 1143 4.78 68.62 -14.69
CA GLU A 1143 3.77 69.34 -15.46
C GLU A 1143 2.86 68.45 -16.31
N LEU A 1144 3.31 67.24 -16.69
CA LEU A 1144 2.46 66.30 -17.42
C LEU A 1144 1.47 65.57 -16.52
N ILE A 1145 1.76 65.45 -15.22
CA ILE A 1145 0.94 64.69 -14.26
C ILE A 1145 0.16 65.57 -13.27
N ARG A 1146 0.56 66.84 -13.07
CA ARG A 1146 -0.04 67.74 -12.08
C ARG A 1146 -1.57 67.84 -12.22
N GLY A 1147 -2.28 67.45 -11.17
CA GLY A 1147 -3.74 67.52 -11.09
C GLY A 1147 -4.48 66.51 -11.99
N LYS A 1148 -3.79 65.50 -12.52
CA LYS A 1148 -4.39 64.44 -13.35
C LYS A 1148 -4.41 63.11 -12.61
N GLU A 1149 -5.43 62.31 -12.90
CA GLU A 1149 -5.54 60.92 -12.44
C GLU A 1149 -5.05 59.92 -13.49
N LYS A 1150 -4.99 60.33 -14.76
CA LYS A 1150 -4.53 59.52 -15.90
C LYS A 1150 -3.80 60.37 -16.93
N VAL A 1151 -2.94 59.73 -17.72
CA VAL A 1151 -2.29 60.28 -18.92
C VAL A 1151 -2.45 59.32 -20.10
N THR A 1152 -2.49 59.85 -21.31
CA THR A 1152 -2.53 59.06 -22.55
C THR A 1152 -1.10 58.83 -23.04
N VAL A 1153 -0.65 57.57 -23.06
CA VAL A 1153 0.66 57.17 -23.60
C VAL A 1153 0.47 56.63 -25.02
N MET A 1154 1.17 57.21 -25.98
CA MET A 1154 1.09 56.87 -27.40
C MET A 1154 2.46 56.51 -27.97
N TYR A 1155 2.51 55.42 -28.72
CA TYR A 1155 3.65 55.04 -29.56
C TYR A 1155 3.28 55.32 -31.02
N ARG A 1156 4.06 56.17 -31.70
CA ARG A 1156 3.74 56.62 -33.06
C ARG A 1156 4.96 56.54 -33.98
N SER A 1157 4.78 55.93 -35.14
CA SER A 1157 5.76 55.99 -36.22
C SER A 1157 5.32 57.05 -37.23
N ASN A 1158 6.24 57.94 -37.61
CA ASN A 1158 5.98 59.07 -38.52
C ASN A 1158 6.47 58.81 -39.97
N SER A 1159 7.11 57.67 -40.24
CA SER A 1159 7.65 57.34 -41.56
C SER A 1159 7.08 56.03 -42.10
N PRO A 1160 6.82 55.91 -43.42
CA PRO A 1160 6.42 54.65 -44.04
C PRO A 1160 7.52 53.57 -44.01
N THR A 1161 8.77 53.95 -43.72
CA THR A 1161 9.92 53.03 -43.64
C THR A 1161 10.26 52.60 -42.21
N THR A 1162 9.49 53.04 -41.21
CA THR A 1162 9.72 52.76 -39.79
C THR A 1162 8.50 52.12 -39.14
N GLN A 1163 8.66 51.63 -37.91
CA GLN A 1163 7.61 50.98 -37.13
C GLN A 1163 7.75 51.33 -35.64
N ALA A 1164 6.63 51.43 -34.92
CA ALA A 1164 6.59 51.63 -33.46
C ALA A 1164 6.18 50.35 -32.73
N GLY A 1165 6.69 50.08 -31.53
CA GLY A 1165 6.65 48.75 -30.88
C GLY A 1165 7.81 47.86 -31.34
N GLY A 1166 7.88 46.54 -31.13
CA GLY A 1166 6.94 45.67 -30.42
C GLY A 1166 7.02 45.87 -28.91
N VAL A 1167 5.97 46.49 -28.35
CA VAL A 1167 5.87 46.73 -26.90
C VAL A 1167 5.28 45.49 -26.25
N PHE A 1168 5.98 44.93 -25.26
CA PHE A 1168 5.61 43.73 -24.50
C PHE A 1168 4.97 44.05 -23.14
N GLY A 1169 4.91 45.33 -22.76
CA GLY A 1169 4.33 45.81 -21.51
C GLY A 1169 4.52 47.32 -21.35
N VAL A 1170 3.52 47.99 -20.76
CA VAL A 1170 3.57 49.43 -20.46
C VAL A 1170 3.13 49.66 -19.01
N ARG A 1171 4.01 50.23 -18.18
CA ARG A 1171 3.72 50.51 -16.77
C ARG A 1171 3.94 51.99 -16.44
N ILE A 1172 3.16 52.49 -15.49
CA ILE A 1172 3.56 53.67 -14.71
C ILE A 1172 4.09 53.15 -13.37
N THR A 1173 5.30 53.53 -12.98
CA THR A 1173 5.92 53.12 -11.70
C THR A 1173 6.33 54.32 -10.85
N THR A 1174 6.45 54.12 -9.54
CA THR A 1174 6.86 55.15 -8.58
C THR A 1174 8.37 55.39 -8.54
N LYS A 1175 9.14 54.40 -9.01
CA LYS A 1175 10.61 54.44 -9.12
C LYS A 1175 11.09 53.53 -10.25
N GLU A 1176 12.34 53.73 -10.66
CA GLU A 1176 13.04 52.81 -11.55
C GLU A 1176 13.46 51.54 -10.80
N ILE A 1177 13.34 50.39 -11.46
CA ILE A 1177 13.86 49.10 -10.99
C ILE A 1177 14.77 48.53 -12.06
N GLN A 1178 16.00 48.23 -11.67
CA GLN A 1178 16.97 47.62 -12.55
C GLN A 1178 16.84 46.07 -12.46
N PRO A 1179 16.74 45.37 -13.60
CA PRO A 1179 16.66 43.90 -13.66
C PRO A 1179 17.92 43.18 -13.18
#